data_AF-A0A2K5ANV6-F1
#
_entry.id   AF-A0A2K5ANV6-F1
#
_cell.length_a   1.000
_cell.length_b   1.000
_cell.length_c   1.000
_cell.angle_alpha   90.00
_cell.angle_beta   90.00
_cell.angle_gamma   90.00
#
_symmetry.space_group_name_H-M   'P 1'
#
loop_
_entity.id
_entity.type
_entity.pdbx_description
1 polymer ?
#
loop_
_entity_poly.entity_id
_entity_poly.type
_entity_poly.pdbx_seq_one_letter_code
_entity_poly.pdbx_strand_id
1 'polypeptide(L)'
;MWSRAQDRPRRERDISSYIKLGLIVLISIIIFILVGSQSVAILLNIQEFGNLFTKPLYYSILSGLILASIALIRVDVKNRRSMVWWIVSLTLSYISSGELLKYQDFKLSRINFIVWQATKVVLLAPLFSNIMFGLTLAYMLDGNDIGLASVQNIFSLPFIVSPDPSIAEQLVIPMIPALTLFIPPILAVIGIRLVLYVGLHNIINVITQYIADVVERRPRYLFYIAVIEMIIGIGLFWSAFNMFFTYNIDYNTKYAIIGTILVGLAFIAFSIMDKRMSRVIILPSRSHIYIRVLTIVSIAVVIASIMAVNNSIADSRKIEWLGPYTAQQIAVNRYLAELDKVTEYSYDVKLFAVAPSRIQQYTLQHSDILSKIRIWDWDAGFAKLRPAIGLIPYVDFADSDIIRFNGNLYWSAAMTPKLPESIPIENRWFAEHFVYTHVPNGFLMLDAHNGNEVDSNNFFAQRRVYYGEGRLFKSTWAAFPVDRQVSDEVDNHFYSGSGGVTVNPPLTWLFEPNFMFSYPDKAIHLLRYRDIHDRVSLVYPYFQYRFGNEMVDVVPVTDGKNTYWLMPLIVRLDTANVPWSANNPLYRLVGYALIDTYNGTIDVIVRGDDFFTTMFVQQYADTDNIRMDVPQWLHNQLRYPVELFWWKTQMYNFYHVTDIPTFITAREFYEVPRGLEPYYIYAKPPNINEIEYIGLLSLELRGAAGRNLAGYLIVRNDYPNDGQLIFYKVPIGSSTQLLGPSAVQEALDRDPDFATLKTLLRNPRIGDNILYRIGEQDVYFIPVYTAGTGGVVAQIGKIAAVGAAFTGAYYVGLGNTPVEAFNAYLAKLAGLAQDQVGVDRSTKINNLLKVFEENGVVVVKPSSINIPLTFKEGEFSYSTQEEFEGVKSSVEGFIASQVKAYNLSRVISWEEQDNMNFGAVRVVDGVAELHYITVKIGN
;
A
#
# COMPACT_ATOMS: atom_id res chain seq x y z
N MET A 1 7.73 20.51 -101.95
CA MET A 1 6.36 20.40 -101.42
C MET A 1 6.42 19.49 -100.21
N TRP A 2 5.76 19.88 -99.11
CA TRP A 2 6.02 19.50 -97.72
C TRP A 2 6.09 18.00 -97.35
N SER A 3 7.09 17.66 -96.53
CA SER A 3 7.18 16.43 -95.75
C SER A 3 6.48 16.59 -94.39
N ARG A 4 5.64 15.62 -93.99
CA ARG A 4 5.32 15.37 -92.59
C ARG A 4 5.55 13.89 -92.29
N ALA A 5 6.68 13.61 -91.66
CA ALA A 5 6.95 12.35 -90.99
C ALA A 5 5.96 12.21 -89.82
N GLN A 6 5.32 11.04 -89.71
CA GLN A 6 4.51 10.66 -88.56
C GLN A 6 5.43 10.33 -87.39
N ASP A 7 5.44 11.20 -86.38
CA ASP A 7 6.01 10.91 -85.07
C ASP A 7 5.16 9.86 -84.34
N ARG A 8 5.78 8.72 -84.01
CA ARG A 8 5.25 7.78 -83.00
C ARG A 8 5.49 8.40 -81.62
N PRO A 9 4.50 8.49 -80.72
CA PRO A 9 4.76 8.97 -79.37
C PRO A 9 5.66 7.96 -78.64
N ARG A 10 6.84 8.42 -78.22
CA ARG A 10 7.70 7.68 -77.28
C ARG A 10 6.93 7.55 -75.97
N ARG A 11 6.76 6.31 -75.51
CA ARG A 11 6.24 5.97 -74.18
C ARG A 11 7.25 6.49 -73.15
N GLU A 12 7.03 7.68 -72.60
CA GLU A 12 7.82 8.16 -71.45
C GLU A 12 7.68 7.13 -70.33
N ARG A 13 8.81 6.57 -69.88
CA ARG A 13 8.84 5.67 -68.73
C ARG A 13 8.50 6.50 -67.51
N ASP A 14 7.29 6.30 -67.00
CA ASP A 14 6.73 7.03 -65.88
C ASP A 14 7.53 6.75 -64.59
N ILE A 15 8.49 7.61 -64.26
CA ILE A 15 9.38 7.52 -63.08
C ILE A 15 8.54 7.40 -61.80
N SER A 16 7.34 7.99 -61.79
CA SER A 16 6.32 7.87 -60.73
C SER A 16 5.95 6.40 -60.41
N SER A 17 5.88 5.52 -61.41
CA SER A 17 5.55 4.11 -61.19
C SER A 17 6.69 3.35 -60.51
N TYR A 18 7.96 3.68 -60.82
CA TYR A 18 9.13 3.08 -60.17
C TYR A 18 9.31 3.59 -58.75
N ILE A 19 9.03 4.87 -58.50
CA ILE A 19 9.03 5.44 -57.14
C ILE A 19 7.92 4.80 -56.29
N LYS A 20 6.71 4.62 -56.82
CA LYS A 20 5.61 3.92 -56.12
C LYS A 20 5.95 2.46 -55.83
N LEU A 21 6.54 1.75 -56.81
CA LEU A 21 6.97 0.36 -56.62
C LEU A 21 8.09 0.28 -55.56
N GLY A 22 9.07 1.18 -55.61
CA GLY A 22 10.15 1.27 -54.62
C GLY A 22 9.62 1.58 -53.21
N LEU A 23 8.63 2.48 -53.09
CA LEU A 23 7.99 2.80 -51.82
C LEU A 23 7.19 1.61 -51.27
N ILE A 24 6.45 0.89 -52.12
CA ILE A 24 5.71 -0.32 -51.72
C ILE A 24 6.67 -1.41 -51.24
N VAL A 25 7.78 -1.61 -51.96
CA VAL A 25 8.83 -2.57 -51.56
C VAL A 25 9.45 -2.17 -50.22
N LEU A 26 9.80 -0.88 -50.05
CA LEU A 26 10.33 -0.35 -48.79
C LEU A 26 9.36 -0.56 -47.62
N ILE A 27 8.08 -0.19 -47.81
CA ILE A 27 7.03 -0.37 -46.80
C ILE A 27 6.85 -1.85 -46.48
N SER A 28 6.85 -2.73 -47.49
CA SER A 28 6.71 -4.17 -47.29
C SER A 28 7.90 -4.75 -46.52
N ILE A 29 9.12 -4.27 -46.79
CA ILE A 29 10.33 -4.65 -46.04
C ILE A 29 10.22 -4.17 -44.59
N ILE A 30 9.82 -2.91 -44.36
CA ILE A 30 9.63 -2.36 -43.01
C ILE A 30 8.58 -3.16 -42.24
N ILE A 31 7.43 -3.45 -42.85
CA ILE A 31 6.37 -4.28 -42.25
C ILE A 31 6.92 -5.67 -41.95
N PHE A 32 7.61 -6.31 -42.90
CA PHE A 32 8.19 -7.63 -42.70
C PHE A 32 9.20 -7.67 -41.55
N ILE A 33 10.07 -6.67 -41.43
CA ILE A 33 11.03 -6.56 -40.32
C ILE A 33 10.30 -6.34 -38.99
N LEU A 34 9.33 -5.43 -38.95
CA LEU A 34 8.56 -5.14 -37.73
C LEU A 34 7.76 -6.36 -37.26
N VAL A 35 7.02 -7.01 -38.17
CA VAL A 35 6.25 -8.22 -37.86
C VAL A 35 7.18 -9.37 -37.51
N GLY A 36 8.30 -9.53 -38.22
CA GLY A 36 9.31 -10.56 -37.96
C GLY A 36 9.88 -10.44 -36.55
N SER A 37 10.37 -9.25 -36.16
CA SER A 37 10.93 -9.00 -34.84
C SER A 37 9.93 -9.25 -33.72
N GLN A 38 8.70 -8.77 -33.85
CA GLN A 38 7.63 -9.00 -32.87
C GLN A 38 7.23 -10.48 -32.79
N SER A 39 7.19 -11.18 -33.93
CA SER A 39 6.88 -12.62 -33.97
C SER A 39 7.98 -13.45 -33.29
N VAL A 40 9.25 -13.06 -33.46
CA VAL A 40 10.37 -13.68 -32.75
C VAL A 40 10.27 -13.44 -31.26
N ALA A 41 9.96 -12.22 -30.81
CA ALA A 41 9.76 -11.94 -29.39
C ALA A 41 8.66 -12.81 -28.77
N ILE A 42 7.50 -12.93 -29.43
CA ILE A 42 6.40 -13.80 -28.99
C ILE A 42 6.84 -15.28 -28.94
N LEU A 43 7.51 -15.76 -29.99
CA LEU A 43 7.99 -17.14 -30.05
C LEU A 43 8.97 -17.45 -28.91
N LEU A 44 9.93 -16.57 -28.68
CA LEU A 44 10.90 -16.72 -27.60
C LEU A 44 10.23 -16.66 -26.22
N ASN A 45 9.19 -15.84 -26.04
CA ASN A 45 8.43 -15.79 -24.79
C ASN A 45 7.64 -17.08 -24.54
N ILE A 46 7.08 -17.68 -25.59
CA ILE A 46 6.43 -19.00 -25.51
C ILE A 46 7.46 -20.08 -25.15
N GLN A 47 8.66 -20.02 -25.72
CA GLN A 47 9.74 -20.97 -25.40
C GLN A 47 10.26 -20.83 -23.97
N GLU A 48 10.41 -19.59 -23.48
CA GLU A 48 10.96 -19.32 -22.15
C GLU A 48 9.95 -19.54 -21.02
N PHE A 49 8.69 -19.14 -21.20
CA PHE A 49 7.68 -19.11 -20.13
C PHE A 49 6.52 -20.08 -20.33
N GLY A 50 6.37 -20.69 -21.51
CA GLY A 50 5.32 -21.66 -21.80
C GLY A 50 3.93 -21.15 -21.45
N ASN A 51 3.20 -21.94 -20.64
CA ASN A 51 1.83 -21.65 -20.23
C ASN A 51 1.67 -20.35 -19.43
N LEU A 52 2.72 -19.91 -18.72
CA LEU A 52 2.68 -18.68 -17.95
C LEU A 52 2.52 -17.44 -18.85
N PHE A 53 3.09 -17.46 -20.06
CA PHE A 53 2.93 -16.40 -21.04
C PHE A 53 1.69 -16.58 -21.93
N THR A 54 1.36 -17.82 -22.32
CA THR A 54 0.25 -18.06 -23.25
C THR A 54 -1.12 -17.85 -22.63
N LYS A 55 -1.31 -18.08 -21.32
CA LYS A 55 -2.59 -17.84 -20.63
C LYS A 55 -3.03 -16.36 -20.66
N PRO A 56 -2.22 -15.39 -20.19
CA PRO A 56 -2.51 -13.96 -20.36
C PRO A 56 -2.83 -13.54 -21.79
N LEU A 57 -2.07 -14.07 -22.76
CA LEU A 57 -2.28 -13.82 -24.18
C LEU A 57 -3.63 -14.38 -24.65
N TYR A 58 -3.97 -15.61 -24.25
CA TYR A 58 -5.25 -16.24 -24.53
C TYR A 58 -6.43 -15.41 -23.99
N TYR A 59 -6.38 -14.97 -22.74
CA TYR A 59 -7.43 -14.12 -22.15
C TYR A 59 -7.55 -12.77 -22.87
N SER A 60 -6.43 -12.18 -23.27
CA SER A 60 -6.39 -10.93 -24.03
C SER A 60 -7.01 -11.08 -25.44
N ILE A 61 -6.75 -12.20 -26.12
CA ILE A 61 -7.33 -12.52 -27.42
C ILE A 61 -8.83 -12.82 -27.29
N LEU A 62 -9.21 -13.65 -26.32
CA LEU A 62 -10.60 -14.02 -26.05
C LEU A 62 -11.45 -12.78 -25.75
N SER A 63 -10.99 -11.94 -24.82
CA SER A 63 -11.66 -10.67 -24.49
C SER A 63 -11.73 -9.74 -25.70
N GLY A 64 -10.61 -9.53 -26.40
CA GLY A 64 -10.54 -8.65 -27.56
C GLY A 64 -11.51 -9.07 -28.66
N LEU A 65 -11.58 -10.36 -28.98
CA LEU A 65 -12.51 -10.88 -30.00
C LEU A 65 -13.98 -10.70 -29.60
N ILE A 66 -14.33 -10.97 -28.34
CA ILE A 66 -15.73 -10.87 -27.87
C ILE A 66 -16.16 -9.42 -27.73
N LEU A 67 -15.35 -8.59 -27.09
CA LEU A 67 -15.63 -7.16 -26.90
C LEU A 67 -15.67 -6.42 -28.25
N ALA A 68 -14.73 -6.70 -29.15
CA ALA A 68 -14.78 -6.16 -30.52
C ALA A 68 -15.99 -6.66 -31.31
N SER A 69 -16.41 -7.92 -31.11
CA SER A 69 -17.63 -8.44 -31.74
C SER A 69 -18.87 -7.68 -31.28
N ILE A 70 -18.98 -7.40 -29.98
CA ILE A 70 -20.07 -6.61 -29.42
C ILE A 70 -20.04 -5.18 -29.95
N ALA A 71 -18.86 -4.55 -30.00
CA ALA A 71 -18.71 -3.15 -30.42
C ALA A 71 -18.89 -2.93 -31.93
N LEU A 72 -18.37 -3.83 -32.78
CA LEU A 72 -18.10 -3.57 -34.20
C LEU A 72 -18.91 -4.42 -35.19
N ILE A 73 -19.62 -5.46 -34.75
CA ILE A 73 -20.46 -6.24 -35.66
C ILE A 73 -21.76 -5.47 -35.92
N ARG A 74 -21.96 -5.13 -37.18
CA ARG A 74 -23.20 -4.50 -37.64
C ARG A 74 -24.20 -5.58 -38.08
N VAL A 75 -25.37 -5.60 -37.43
CA VAL A 75 -26.45 -6.59 -37.68
C VAL A 75 -27.36 -6.22 -38.88
N ASP A 76 -27.16 -5.04 -39.50
CA ASP A 76 -27.95 -4.57 -40.65
C ASP A 76 -27.53 -5.27 -41.98
N VAL A 77 -27.86 -6.56 -42.08
CA VAL A 77 -27.57 -7.42 -43.24
C VAL A 77 -28.42 -7.06 -44.47
N LYS A 78 -29.55 -6.37 -44.28
CA LYS A 78 -30.42 -5.94 -45.37
C LYS A 78 -29.79 -4.80 -46.19
N ASN A 79 -29.24 -3.80 -45.50
CA ASN A 79 -28.65 -2.63 -46.15
C ASN A 79 -27.17 -2.80 -46.48
N ARG A 80 -26.39 -3.60 -45.72
CA ARG A 80 -24.96 -3.90 -45.98
C ARG A 80 -24.08 -2.68 -46.20
N ARG A 81 -24.35 -1.61 -45.43
CA ARG A 81 -23.62 -0.34 -45.51
C ARG A 81 -22.36 -0.40 -44.64
N SER A 82 -21.22 -0.03 -45.21
CA SER A 82 -19.97 0.16 -44.48
C SER A 82 -19.51 1.60 -44.65
N MET A 83 -19.21 2.28 -43.53
CA MET A 83 -18.73 3.65 -43.53
C MET A 83 -17.32 3.76 -44.14
N VAL A 84 -16.42 2.85 -43.77
CA VAL A 84 -15.04 2.82 -44.28
C VAL A 84 -15.03 2.64 -45.80
N TRP A 85 -15.72 1.61 -46.30
CA TRP A 85 -15.77 1.35 -47.73
C TRP A 85 -16.55 2.43 -48.51
N TRP A 86 -17.54 3.05 -47.88
CA TRP A 86 -18.19 4.21 -48.46
C TRP A 86 -17.21 5.38 -48.60
N ILE A 87 -16.44 5.72 -47.57
CA ILE A 87 -15.43 6.79 -47.63
C ILE A 87 -14.40 6.48 -48.72
N VAL A 88 -13.89 5.25 -48.79
CA VAL A 88 -12.97 4.83 -49.85
C VAL A 88 -13.61 5.01 -51.23
N SER A 89 -14.85 4.53 -51.42
CA SER A 89 -15.56 4.70 -52.69
C SER A 89 -15.83 6.17 -53.03
N LEU A 90 -16.16 7.00 -52.03
CA LEU A 90 -16.38 8.44 -52.19
C LEU A 90 -15.09 9.13 -52.63
N THR A 91 -13.95 8.82 -52.00
CA THR A 91 -12.66 9.40 -52.38
C THR A 91 -12.24 9.00 -53.79
N LEU A 92 -12.43 7.73 -54.15
CA LEU A 92 -12.12 7.24 -55.50
C LEU A 92 -13.01 7.89 -56.55
N SER A 93 -14.32 7.93 -56.31
CA SER A 93 -15.31 8.59 -57.18
C SER A 93 -15.03 10.07 -57.35
N TYR A 94 -14.70 10.77 -56.26
CA TYR A 94 -14.37 12.19 -56.31
C TYR A 94 -13.11 12.45 -57.14
N ILE A 95 -12.08 11.60 -57.00
CA ILE A 95 -10.84 11.70 -57.79
C ILE A 95 -11.08 11.38 -59.27
N SER A 96 -11.92 10.38 -59.59
CA SER A 96 -12.10 9.90 -60.96
C SER A 96 -13.13 10.69 -61.77
N SER A 97 -14.26 11.04 -61.17
CA SER A 97 -15.43 11.61 -61.88
C SER A 97 -15.96 12.89 -61.24
N GLY A 98 -15.45 13.31 -60.09
CA GLY A 98 -15.96 14.46 -59.34
C GLY A 98 -17.36 14.25 -58.75
N GLU A 99 -17.91 13.02 -58.82
CA GLU A 99 -19.27 12.71 -58.38
C GLU A 99 -19.32 12.42 -56.87
N LEU A 100 -20.36 12.95 -56.23
CA LEU A 100 -20.65 12.74 -54.81
C LEU A 100 -21.55 11.51 -54.63
N LEU A 101 -21.05 10.50 -53.93
CA LEU A 101 -21.80 9.29 -53.59
C LEU A 101 -22.58 9.45 -52.29
N LYS A 102 -23.92 9.34 -52.35
CA LYS A 102 -24.76 9.33 -51.14
C LYS A 102 -24.49 8.05 -50.35
N TYR A 103 -24.36 8.18 -49.03
CA TYR A 103 -24.10 7.04 -48.15
C TYR A 103 -25.23 5.99 -48.14
N GLN A 104 -26.46 6.42 -48.44
CA GLN A 104 -27.61 5.51 -48.47
C GLN A 104 -27.60 4.53 -49.64
N ASP A 105 -27.00 4.94 -50.75
CA ASP A 105 -27.01 4.18 -52.00
C ASP A 105 -25.83 3.19 -52.05
N PHE A 106 -24.82 3.40 -51.20
CA PHE A 106 -23.69 2.50 -51.07
C PHE A 106 -24.07 1.16 -50.47
N LYS A 107 -23.75 0.06 -51.18
CA LYS A 107 -24.08 -1.30 -50.74
C LYS A 107 -22.98 -2.29 -51.10
N LEU A 108 -22.50 -3.03 -50.10
CA LEU A 108 -21.57 -4.14 -50.33
C LEU A 108 -22.31 -5.40 -50.80
N SER A 109 -21.59 -6.28 -51.50
CA SER A 109 -22.03 -7.65 -51.76
C SER A 109 -22.19 -8.41 -50.43
N ARG A 110 -23.00 -9.48 -50.41
CA ARG A 110 -23.25 -10.25 -49.17
C ARG A 110 -21.95 -10.83 -48.60
N ILE A 111 -21.14 -11.43 -49.48
CA ILE A 111 -19.87 -12.05 -49.11
C ILE A 111 -18.90 -10.99 -48.58
N ASN A 112 -18.70 -9.90 -49.33
CA ASN A 112 -17.77 -8.83 -48.92
C ASN A 112 -18.21 -8.17 -47.62
N PHE A 113 -19.51 -8.06 -47.37
CA PHE A 113 -20.02 -7.52 -46.10
C PHE A 113 -19.71 -8.42 -44.91
N ILE A 114 -19.90 -9.74 -45.04
CA ILE A 114 -19.61 -10.73 -44.00
C ILE A 114 -18.10 -10.78 -43.74
N VAL A 115 -17.30 -10.91 -44.80
CA VAL A 115 -15.83 -10.91 -44.71
C VAL A 115 -15.37 -9.62 -44.02
N TRP A 116 -15.92 -8.46 -44.42
CA TRP A 116 -15.59 -7.19 -43.77
C TRP A 116 -15.98 -7.14 -42.28
N GLN A 117 -17.11 -7.75 -41.86
CA GLN A 117 -17.42 -7.81 -40.43
C GLN A 117 -16.36 -8.64 -39.68
N ALA A 118 -15.99 -9.81 -40.20
CA ALA A 118 -14.97 -10.66 -39.60
C ALA A 118 -13.59 -9.98 -39.57
N THR A 119 -13.15 -9.39 -40.70
CA THR A 119 -11.87 -8.69 -40.79
C THR A 119 -11.79 -7.52 -39.80
N LYS A 120 -12.87 -6.74 -39.63
CA LYS A 120 -12.89 -5.64 -38.64
C LYS A 120 -12.68 -6.15 -37.23
N VAL A 121 -13.37 -7.23 -36.85
CA VAL A 121 -13.27 -7.80 -35.50
C VAL A 121 -11.84 -8.27 -35.26
N VAL A 122 -11.27 -9.09 -36.16
CA VAL A 122 -9.91 -9.61 -35.99
C VAL A 122 -8.86 -8.49 -35.97
N LEU A 123 -8.97 -7.52 -36.88
CA LEU A 123 -7.99 -6.43 -37.00
C LEU A 123 -8.05 -5.46 -35.82
N LEU A 124 -9.23 -5.21 -35.26
CA LEU A 124 -9.42 -4.26 -34.17
C LEU A 124 -9.51 -4.92 -32.78
N ALA A 125 -9.57 -6.24 -32.68
CA ALA A 125 -9.64 -6.98 -31.41
C ALA A 125 -8.56 -6.56 -30.39
N PRO A 126 -7.29 -6.30 -30.77
CA PRO A 126 -6.29 -5.82 -29.83
C PRO A 126 -6.63 -4.48 -29.17
N LEU A 127 -7.45 -3.61 -29.81
CA LEU A 127 -7.89 -2.34 -29.20
C LEU A 127 -8.94 -2.54 -28.10
N PHE A 128 -9.52 -3.73 -28.00
CA PHE A 128 -10.55 -4.10 -27.03
C PHE A 128 -10.06 -5.16 -26.05
N SER A 129 -8.77 -5.53 -26.07
CA SER A 129 -8.24 -6.53 -25.15
C SER A 129 -8.33 -6.02 -23.70
N ASN A 130 -8.97 -6.79 -22.84
CA ASN A 130 -9.00 -6.55 -21.41
C ASN A 130 -8.74 -7.87 -20.69
N ILE A 131 -7.57 -7.97 -20.08
CA ILE A 131 -7.11 -9.25 -19.55
C ILE A 131 -7.93 -9.73 -18.35
N MET A 132 -8.40 -8.81 -17.50
CA MET A 132 -9.26 -9.12 -16.35
C MET A 132 -10.61 -9.66 -16.82
N PHE A 133 -11.20 -9.03 -17.83
CA PHE A 133 -12.43 -9.51 -18.47
C PHE A 133 -12.24 -10.90 -19.09
N GLY A 134 -11.13 -11.12 -19.79
CA GLY A 134 -10.82 -12.40 -20.43
C GLY A 134 -10.63 -13.54 -19.43
N LEU A 135 -9.90 -13.28 -18.35
CA LEU A 135 -9.71 -14.21 -17.23
C LEU A 135 -11.05 -14.57 -16.58
N THR A 136 -11.86 -13.55 -16.30
CA THR A 136 -13.18 -13.72 -15.69
C THR A 136 -14.13 -14.50 -16.59
N LEU A 137 -14.10 -14.23 -17.89
CA LEU A 137 -14.90 -14.96 -18.85
C LEU A 137 -14.48 -16.44 -18.93
N ALA A 138 -13.19 -16.73 -18.97
CA ALA A 138 -12.70 -18.11 -18.94
C ALA A 138 -13.17 -18.83 -17.67
N TYR A 139 -13.02 -18.19 -16.51
CA TYR A 139 -13.52 -18.69 -15.23
C TYR A 139 -15.02 -18.98 -15.22
N MET A 140 -15.84 -18.12 -15.85
CA MET A 140 -17.27 -18.35 -16.00
C MET A 140 -17.61 -19.48 -17.00
N LEU A 141 -16.83 -19.62 -18.07
CA LEU A 141 -17.02 -20.70 -19.06
C LEU A 141 -16.77 -22.08 -18.45
N ASP A 142 -15.95 -22.15 -17.40
CA ASP A 142 -15.72 -23.34 -16.58
C ASP A 142 -16.88 -23.66 -15.61
N GLY A 143 -17.94 -22.82 -15.58
CA GLY A 143 -19.16 -23.04 -14.80
C GLY A 143 -19.21 -22.33 -13.45
N ASN A 144 -18.22 -21.50 -13.13
CA ASN A 144 -18.18 -20.75 -11.88
C ASN A 144 -19.06 -19.48 -11.92
N ASP A 145 -19.59 -19.08 -10.76
CA ASP A 145 -20.38 -17.85 -10.61
C ASP A 145 -19.52 -16.69 -10.08
N ILE A 146 -19.79 -15.49 -10.60
CA ILE A 146 -19.17 -14.22 -10.20
C ILE A 146 -20.21 -13.24 -9.60
N GLY A 147 -21.40 -13.73 -9.28
CA GLY A 147 -22.49 -12.92 -8.73
C GLY A 147 -23.27 -12.14 -9.79
N LEU A 148 -23.32 -12.62 -11.04
CA LEU A 148 -24.04 -11.92 -12.12
C LEU A 148 -25.54 -11.79 -11.84
N ALA A 149 -26.15 -12.80 -11.20
CA ALA A 149 -27.56 -12.77 -10.84
C ALA A 149 -27.89 -11.61 -9.89
N SER A 150 -26.94 -11.21 -9.04
CA SER A 150 -27.12 -10.13 -8.08
C SER A 150 -27.09 -8.75 -8.74
N VAL A 151 -26.48 -8.59 -9.92
CA VAL A 151 -26.32 -7.29 -10.62
C VAL A 151 -27.65 -6.58 -10.86
N GLN A 152 -28.75 -7.31 -11.04
CA GLN A 152 -30.09 -6.71 -11.20
C GLN A 152 -30.53 -5.84 -10.01
N ASN A 153 -29.99 -6.11 -8.81
CA ASN A 153 -30.32 -5.36 -7.60
C ASN A 153 -29.90 -3.88 -7.71
N ILE A 154 -28.90 -3.58 -8.55
CA ILE A 154 -28.37 -2.23 -8.75
C ILE A 154 -29.44 -1.21 -9.15
N PHE A 155 -30.46 -1.63 -9.90
CA PHE A 155 -31.54 -0.73 -10.36
C PHE A 155 -32.47 -0.29 -9.24
N SER A 156 -32.46 -0.99 -8.11
CA SER A 156 -33.27 -0.64 -6.94
C SER A 156 -32.55 0.30 -5.96
N LEU A 157 -31.22 0.28 -5.93
CA LEU A 157 -30.41 0.97 -4.92
C LEU A 157 -30.68 2.47 -4.81
N PRO A 158 -30.81 3.26 -5.90
CA PRO A 158 -31.12 4.69 -5.80
C PRO A 158 -32.47 5.00 -5.14
N PHE A 159 -33.34 4.00 -5.00
CA PHE A 159 -34.70 4.15 -4.47
C PHE A 159 -34.88 3.60 -3.06
N ILE A 160 -33.85 2.93 -2.51
CA ILE A 160 -33.86 2.41 -1.14
C ILE A 160 -33.32 3.49 -0.20
N VAL A 161 -34.04 3.74 0.90
CA VAL A 161 -33.60 4.65 1.97
C VAL A 161 -33.67 3.90 3.28
N SER A 162 -32.52 3.50 3.81
CA SER A 162 -32.42 2.81 5.09
C SER A 162 -31.06 3.06 5.73
N PRO A 163 -31.01 3.31 7.05
CA PRO A 163 -29.77 3.44 7.81
C PRO A 163 -29.10 2.10 8.14
N ASP A 164 -29.74 0.97 7.85
CA ASP A 164 -29.18 -0.35 8.14
C ASP A 164 -28.08 -0.73 7.12
N PRO A 165 -26.80 -0.87 7.54
CA PRO A 165 -25.69 -1.21 6.66
C PRO A 165 -25.80 -2.60 6.03
N SER A 166 -26.61 -3.51 6.60
CA SER A 166 -26.77 -4.88 6.10
C SER A 166 -27.30 -4.94 4.67
N ILE A 167 -27.97 -3.89 4.20
CA ILE A 167 -28.51 -3.79 2.85
C ILE A 167 -27.38 -3.76 1.82
N ALA A 168 -26.34 -2.95 2.01
CA ALA A 168 -25.20 -2.95 1.11
C ALA A 168 -24.41 -4.26 1.20
N GLU A 169 -24.33 -4.85 2.39
CA GLU A 169 -23.66 -6.14 2.57
C GLU A 169 -24.34 -7.27 1.78
N GLN A 170 -25.68 -7.28 1.74
CA GLN A 170 -26.44 -8.31 1.04
C GLN A 170 -26.64 -8.02 -0.45
N LEU A 171 -26.82 -6.75 -0.82
CA LEU A 171 -27.16 -6.37 -2.20
C LEU A 171 -25.96 -5.94 -3.03
N VAL A 172 -24.92 -5.33 -2.42
CA VAL A 172 -23.78 -4.75 -3.16
C VAL A 172 -22.57 -5.66 -3.14
N ILE A 173 -22.17 -6.19 -1.97
CA ILE A 173 -20.96 -7.01 -1.86
C ILE A 173 -20.97 -8.21 -2.83
N PRO A 174 -22.06 -8.99 -2.97
CA PRO A 174 -22.09 -10.09 -3.93
C PRO A 174 -21.96 -9.68 -5.40
N MET A 175 -22.23 -8.41 -5.73
CA MET A 175 -22.09 -7.90 -7.10
C MET A 175 -20.67 -7.42 -7.40
N ILE A 176 -19.82 -7.18 -6.39
CA ILE A 176 -18.49 -6.56 -6.55
C ILE A 176 -17.63 -7.29 -7.59
N PRO A 177 -17.52 -8.65 -7.61
CA PRO A 177 -16.73 -9.33 -8.63
C PRO A 177 -17.20 -9.00 -10.06
N ALA A 178 -18.51 -9.07 -10.31
CA ALA A 178 -19.08 -8.71 -11.61
C ALA A 178 -18.91 -7.23 -11.95
N LEU A 179 -19.13 -6.32 -11.00
CA LEU A 179 -19.06 -4.87 -11.19
C LEU A 179 -17.62 -4.34 -11.37
N THR A 180 -16.62 -5.10 -10.92
CA THR A 180 -15.20 -4.72 -11.08
C THR A 180 -14.56 -5.39 -12.28
N LEU A 181 -14.88 -6.65 -12.57
CA LEU A 181 -14.18 -7.44 -13.59
C LEU A 181 -14.91 -7.59 -14.93
N PHE A 182 -16.26 -7.62 -14.92
CA PHE A 182 -17.04 -8.08 -16.08
C PHE A 182 -17.92 -6.99 -16.71
N ILE A 183 -18.68 -6.26 -15.89
CA ILE A 183 -19.66 -5.28 -16.34
C ILE A 183 -19.03 -4.03 -16.98
N PRO A 184 -17.99 -3.40 -16.42
CA PRO A 184 -17.45 -2.15 -16.98
C PRO A 184 -16.97 -2.27 -18.44
N PRO A 185 -16.21 -3.32 -18.84
CA PRO A 185 -15.85 -3.53 -20.24
C PRO A 185 -17.06 -3.68 -21.17
N ILE A 186 -18.12 -4.35 -20.71
CA ILE A 186 -19.38 -4.52 -21.47
C ILE A 186 -20.09 -3.18 -21.66
N LEU A 187 -20.21 -2.37 -20.61
CA LEU A 187 -20.78 -1.03 -20.69
C LEU A 187 -19.99 -0.17 -21.68
N ALA A 188 -18.65 -0.20 -21.61
CA ALA A 188 -17.80 0.56 -22.52
C ALA A 188 -18.03 0.18 -23.99
N VAL A 189 -18.07 -1.11 -24.33
CA VAL A 189 -18.28 -1.53 -25.73
C VAL A 189 -19.70 -1.27 -26.24
N ILE A 190 -20.72 -1.37 -25.39
CA ILE A 190 -22.09 -0.99 -25.75
C ILE A 190 -22.15 0.52 -26.01
N GLY A 191 -21.50 1.33 -25.16
CA GLY A 191 -21.37 2.77 -25.36
C GLY A 191 -20.70 3.11 -26.70
N ILE A 192 -19.56 2.49 -27.01
CA ILE A 192 -18.86 2.64 -28.30
C ILE A 192 -19.78 2.24 -29.46
N ARG A 193 -20.48 1.11 -29.35
CA ARG A 193 -21.43 0.64 -30.37
C ARG A 193 -22.52 1.67 -30.64
N LEU A 194 -23.09 2.27 -29.60
CA LEU A 194 -24.10 3.32 -29.72
C LEU A 194 -23.51 4.57 -30.41
N VAL A 195 -22.32 5.01 -30.01
CA VAL A 195 -21.63 6.14 -30.66
C VAL A 195 -21.40 5.87 -32.14
N LEU A 196 -20.93 4.67 -32.52
CA LEU A 196 -20.63 4.33 -33.90
C LEU A 196 -21.88 4.18 -34.77
N TYR A 197 -22.89 3.42 -34.30
CA TYR A 197 -24.03 3.03 -35.13
C TYR A 197 -25.29 3.85 -34.93
N VAL A 198 -25.46 4.48 -33.77
CA VAL A 198 -26.56 5.42 -33.53
C VAL A 198 -26.08 6.85 -33.76
N GLY A 199 -24.92 7.24 -33.22
CA GLY A 199 -24.38 8.60 -33.41
C GLY A 199 -23.82 8.84 -34.81
N LEU A 200 -22.58 8.38 -35.04
CA LEU A 200 -21.79 8.69 -36.23
C LEU A 200 -22.47 8.24 -37.52
N HIS A 201 -23.06 7.04 -37.56
CA HIS A 201 -23.79 6.54 -38.73
C HIS A 201 -24.93 7.49 -39.15
N ASN A 202 -25.73 7.96 -38.19
CA ASN A 202 -26.86 8.83 -38.49
C ASN A 202 -26.41 10.27 -38.77
N ILE A 203 -25.34 10.77 -38.14
CA ILE A 203 -24.74 12.07 -38.44
C ILE A 203 -24.21 12.10 -39.88
N ILE A 204 -23.42 11.10 -40.29
CA ILE A 204 -22.93 11.02 -41.68
C ILE A 204 -24.10 10.89 -42.66
N ASN A 205 -25.12 10.12 -42.31
CA ASN A 205 -26.33 10.05 -43.12
C ASN A 205 -27.01 11.42 -43.27
N VAL A 206 -27.16 12.18 -42.19
CA VAL A 206 -27.73 13.54 -42.22
C VAL A 206 -26.88 14.50 -43.05
N ILE A 207 -25.55 14.50 -42.87
CA ILE A 207 -24.64 15.38 -43.62
C ILE A 207 -24.70 15.07 -45.12
N THR A 208 -24.62 13.79 -45.49
CA THR A 208 -24.65 13.38 -46.91
C THR A 208 -26.00 13.66 -47.56
N GLN A 209 -27.11 13.44 -46.85
CA GLN A 209 -28.44 13.82 -47.32
C GLN A 209 -28.60 15.33 -47.41
N TYR A 210 -28.07 16.09 -46.46
CA TYR A 210 -28.09 17.56 -46.50
C TYR A 210 -27.37 18.09 -47.73
N ILE A 211 -26.14 17.65 -47.99
CA ILE A 211 -25.36 18.08 -49.15
C ILE A 211 -26.12 17.75 -50.45
N ALA A 212 -26.65 16.53 -50.56
CA ALA A 212 -27.44 16.12 -51.72
C ALA A 212 -28.72 16.96 -51.90
N ASP A 213 -29.51 17.12 -50.85
CA ASP A 213 -30.77 17.86 -50.89
C ASP A 213 -30.53 19.37 -51.16
N VAL A 214 -29.38 19.93 -50.75
CA VAL A 214 -28.98 21.31 -51.09
C VAL A 214 -28.63 21.44 -52.57
N VAL A 215 -27.87 20.49 -53.12
CA VAL A 215 -27.58 20.43 -54.57
C VAL A 215 -28.88 20.30 -55.38
N GLU A 216 -29.82 19.49 -54.89
CA GLU A 216 -31.15 19.29 -55.50
C GLU A 216 -32.17 20.42 -55.17
N ARG A 217 -31.77 21.46 -54.41
CA ARG A 217 -32.59 22.60 -53.97
C ARG A 217 -33.85 22.23 -53.15
N ARG A 218 -33.85 21.11 -52.42
CA ARG A 218 -34.96 20.61 -51.59
C ARG A 218 -34.52 20.18 -50.18
N PRO A 219 -33.90 21.05 -49.36
CA PRO A 219 -33.40 20.67 -48.04
C PRO A 219 -34.53 20.33 -47.05
N ARG A 220 -34.46 19.15 -46.42
CA ARG A 220 -35.44 18.70 -45.39
C ARG A 220 -34.96 18.96 -43.96
N TYR A 221 -34.89 20.23 -43.56
CA TYR A 221 -34.35 20.63 -42.26
C TYR A 221 -35.04 19.95 -41.06
N LEU A 222 -36.37 19.82 -41.09
CA LEU A 222 -37.11 19.16 -40.02
C LEU A 222 -36.71 17.68 -39.83
N PHE A 223 -36.40 16.98 -40.93
CA PHE A 223 -35.93 15.59 -40.87
C PHE A 223 -34.54 15.49 -40.24
N TYR A 224 -33.63 16.42 -40.57
CA TYR A 224 -32.28 16.44 -39.99
C TYR A 224 -32.31 16.68 -38.49
N ILE A 225 -33.15 17.63 -38.05
CA ILE A 225 -33.36 17.92 -36.62
C ILE A 225 -33.91 16.69 -35.91
N ALA A 226 -34.94 16.03 -36.47
CA ALA A 226 -35.51 14.82 -35.89
C ALA A 226 -34.47 13.72 -35.65
N VAL A 227 -33.53 13.54 -36.57
CA VAL A 227 -32.46 12.54 -36.42
C VAL A 227 -31.48 12.94 -35.32
N ILE A 228 -31.09 14.22 -35.23
CA ILE A 228 -30.21 14.72 -34.17
C ILE A 228 -30.88 14.57 -32.79
N GLU A 229 -32.16 14.93 -32.68
CA GLU A 229 -32.96 14.75 -31.45
C GLU A 229 -33.04 13.29 -31.03
N MET A 230 -33.19 12.35 -31.98
CA MET A 230 -33.15 10.92 -31.70
C MET A 230 -31.82 10.49 -31.10
N ILE A 231 -30.70 10.97 -31.66
CA ILE A 231 -29.35 10.65 -31.20
C ILE A 231 -29.15 11.17 -29.77
N ILE A 232 -29.55 12.41 -29.51
CA ILE A 232 -29.48 13.02 -28.17
C ILE A 232 -30.34 12.24 -27.18
N GLY A 233 -31.58 11.91 -27.55
CA GLY A 233 -32.48 11.14 -26.69
C GLY A 233 -31.95 9.75 -26.32
N ILE A 234 -31.39 9.01 -27.28
CA ILE A 234 -30.75 7.71 -27.03
C ILE A 234 -29.49 7.87 -26.17
N GLY A 235 -28.68 8.91 -26.43
CA GLY A 235 -27.49 9.22 -25.64
C GLY A 235 -27.84 9.54 -24.17
N LEU A 236 -28.91 10.29 -23.94
CA LEU A 236 -29.42 10.57 -22.59
C LEU A 236 -29.95 9.32 -21.90
N PHE A 237 -30.66 8.45 -22.62
CA PHE A 237 -31.13 7.18 -22.05
C PHE A 237 -29.96 6.27 -21.65
N TRP A 238 -28.92 6.21 -22.49
CA TRP A 238 -27.68 5.50 -22.16
C TRP A 238 -26.97 6.13 -20.96
N SER A 239 -26.91 7.46 -20.88
CA SER A 239 -26.37 8.18 -19.71
C SER A 239 -27.15 7.84 -18.43
N ALA A 240 -28.49 7.90 -18.47
CA ALA A 240 -29.35 7.53 -17.35
C ALA A 240 -29.16 6.07 -16.92
N PHE A 241 -28.93 5.15 -17.87
CA PHE A 241 -28.61 3.76 -17.57
C PHE A 241 -27.27 3.62 -16.82
N ASN A 242 -26.24 4.37 -17.25
CA ASN A 242 -24.94 4.36 -16.56
C ASN A 242 -24.99 5.01 -15.17
N MET A 243 -25.93 5.92 -14.91
CA MET A 243 -26.12 6.52 -13.57
C MET A 243 -26.51 5.49 -12.49
N PHE A 244 -26.99 4.30 -12.85
CA PHE A 244 -27.15 3.20 -11.89
C PHE A 244 -25.82 2.57 -11.47
N PHE A 245 -24.79 2.64 -12.32
CA PHE A 245 -23.44 2.09 -12.11
C PHE A 245 -22.48 3.20 -11.65
N THR A 246 -22.81 3.87 -10.56
CA THR A 246 -22.03 4.97 -9.99
C THR A 246 -21.48 4.61 -8.62
N TYR A 247 -20.28 5.08 -8.29
CA TYR A 247 -19.67 4.90 -6.99
C TYR A 247 -20.31 5.72 -5.86
N ASN A 248 -21.10 6.74 -6.21
CA ASN A 248 -21.75 7.61 -5.25
C ASN A 248 -23.26 7.68 -5.51
N ILE A 249 -24.04 7.22 -4.53
CA ILE A 249 -25.51 7.29 -4.51
C ILE A 249 -25.91 8.07 -3.27
N ASP A 250 -26.70 9.12 -3.49
CA ASP A 250 -27.23 10.02 -2.47
C ASP A 250 -28.74 10.25 -2.62
N TYR A 251 -29.31 11.12 -1.77
CA TYR A 251 -30.72 11.47 -1.77
C TYR A 251 -31.22 12.14 -3.07
N ASN A 252 -30.31 12.62 -3.93
CA ASN A 252 -30.63 13.28 -5.19
C ASN A 252 -30.49 12.39 -6.42
N THR A 253 -29.75 11.28 -6.30
CA THR A 253 -29.43 10.38 -7.41
C THR A 253 -30.67 9.89 -8.15
N LYS A 254 -31.73 9.51 -7.43
CA LYS A 254 -33.02 9.11 -8.05
C LYS A 254 -33.65 10.20 -8.93
N TYR A 255 -33.58 11.46 -8.51
CA TYR A 255 -34.14 12.58 -9.27
C TYR A 255 -33.28 12.90 -10.49
N ALA A 256 -31.96 12.77 -10.40
CA ALA A 256 -31.05 12.91 -11.54
C ALA A 256 -31.32 11.85 -12.62
N ILE A 257 -31.52 10.59 -12.21
CA ILE A 257 -31.89 9.49 -13.11
C ILE A 257 -33.23 9.77 -13.77
N ILE A 258 -34.28 10.07 -12.98
CA ILE A 258 -35.63 10.35 -13.50
C ILE A 258 -35.60 11.55 -14.46
N GLY A 259 -34.91 12.63 -14.09
CA GLY A 259 -34.79 13.84 -14.91
C GLY A 259 -34.13 13.55 -16.25
N THR A 260 -33.04 12.80 -16.25
CA THR A 260 -32.31 12.42 -17.48
C THR A 260 -33.19 11.54 -18.38
N ILE A 261 -33.95 10.60 -17.80
CA ILE A 261 -34.91 9.78 -18.54
C ILE A 261 -36.01 10.64 -19.16
N LEU A 262 -36.61 11.57 -18.40
CA LEU A 262 -37.68 12.44 -18.90
C LEU A 262 -37.21 13.34 -20.05
N VAL A 263 -36.02 13.94 -19.94
CA VAL A 263 -35.43 14.72 -21.03
C VAL A 263 -35.15 13.84 -22.25
N GLY A 264 -34.61 12.63 -22.05
CA GLY A 264 -34.39 11.66 -23.11
C GLY A 264 -35.68 11.26 -23.84
N LEU A 265 -36.75 10.98 -23.09
CA LEU A 265 -38.08 10.67 -23.63
C LEU A 265 -38.68 11.85 -24.41
N ALA A 266 -38.51 13.08 -23.93
CA ALA A 266 -38.96 14.27 -24.64
C ALA A 266 -38.28 14.42 -26.01
N PHE A 267 -36.95 14.24 -26.06
CA PHE A 267 -36.20 14.24 -27.34
C PHE A 267 -36.65 13.14 -28.30
N ILE A 268 -36.92 11.92 -27.79
CA ILE A 268 -37.43 10.82 -28.62
C ILE A 268 -38.85 11.14 -29.13
N ALA A 269 -39.71 11.72 -28.30
CA ALA A 269 -41.06 12.11 -28.69
C ALA A 269 -41.04 13.21 -29.78
N PHE A 270 -40.20 14.24 -29.62
CA PHE A 270 -40.01 15.28 -30.63
C PHE A 270 -39.47 14.70 -31.94
N SER A 271 -38.48 13.81 -31.87
CA SER A 271 -37.96 13.12 -33.05
C SER A 271 -39.03 12.34 -33.81
N ILE A 272 -39.88 11.58 -33.11
CA ILE A 272 -40.96 10.79 -33.74
C ILE A 272 -41.98 11.72 -34.40
N MET A 273 -42.36 12.80 -33.72
CA MET A 273 -43.33 13.78 -34.23
C MET A 273 -42.78 14.48 -35.48
N ASP A 274 -41.55 14.97 -35.42
CA ASP A 274 -40.90 15.67 -36.53
C ASP A 274 -40.69 14.78 -37.74
N LYS A 275 -40.32 13.52 -37.53
CA LYS A 275 -40.19 12.53 -38.61
C LYS A 275 -41.51 12.25 -39.33
N ARG A 276 -42.65 12.39 -38.64
CA ARG A 276 -43.98 12.31 -39.27
C ARG A 276 -44.32 13.58 -40.05
N MET A 277 -44.06 14.75 -39.44
CA MET A 277 -44.37 16.06 -40.02
C MET A 277 -43.43 16.45 -41.18
N SER A 278 -42.22 15.90 -41.24
CA SER A 278 -41.22 16.19 -42.29
C SER A 278 -41.63 15.72 -43.69
N ARG A 279 -42.75 14.98 -43.80
CA ARG A 279 -43.36 14.63 -45.09
C ARG A 279 -44.07 15.83 -45.74
N VAL A 280 -44.43 16.84 -44.96
CA VAL A 280 -45.24 17.99 -45.39
C VAL A 280 -44.53 19.32 -45.11
N ILE A 281 -43.74 19.41 -44.04
CA ILE A 281 -43.12 20.66 -43.56
C ILE A 281 -41.60 20.64 -43.74
N ILE A 282 -41.04 21.77 -44.21
CA ILE A 282 -39.60 21.91 -44.54
C ILE A 282 -38.79 22.48 -43.36
N LEU A 283 -39.26 23.57 -42.73
CA LEU A 283 -38.64 24.19 -41.55
C LEU A 283 -39.56 24.12 -40.32
N PRO A 284 -39.02 23.94 -39.11
CA PRO A 284 -39.78 24.10 -37.88
C PRO A 284 -40.27 25.55 -37.74
N SER A 285 -41.52 25.74 -37.30
CA SER A 285 -42.03 27.06 -36.94
C SER A 285 -41.36 27.57 -35.66
N ARG A 286 -41.37 28.89 -35.44
CA ARG A 286 -40.86 29.49 -34.20
C ARG A 286 -41.56 28.92 -32.96
N SER A 287 -42.87 28.70 -33.02
CA SER A 287 -43.64 28.12 -31.90
C SER A 287 -43.19 26.70 -31.56
N HIS A 288 -42.89 25.85 -32.54
CA HIS A 288 -42.36 24.50 -32.29
C HIS A 288 -40.99 24.52 -31.61
N ILE A 289 -40.11 25.45 -31.97
CA ILE A 289 -38.81 25.61 -31.32
C ILE A 289 -38.98 26.07 -29.87
N TYR A 290 -39.86 27.05 -29.61
CA TYR A 290 -40.14 27.52 -28.26
C TYR A 290 -40.71 26.41 -27.37
N ILE A 291 -41.66 25.59 -27.87
CA ILE A 291 -42.22 24.48 -27.09
C ILE A 291 -41.15 23.48 -26.67
N ARG A 292 -40.19 23.15 -27.55
CA ARG A 292 -39.11 22.20 -27.25
C ARG A 292 -38.18 22.73 -26.17
N VAL A 293 -37.67 23.95 -26.39
CA VAL A 293 -36.75 24.61 -25.45
C VAL A 293 -37.45 24.77 -24.10
N LEU A 294 -38.70 25.25 -24.09
CA LEU A 294 -39.47 25.40 -22.87
C LEU A 294 -39.72 24.06 -22.18
N THR A 295 -40.06 22.99 -22.89
CA THR A 295 -40.27 21.66 -22.29
C THR A 295 -39.00 21.15 -21.61
N ILE A 296 -37.86 21.19 -22.30
CA ILE A 296 -36.58 20.72 -21.76
C ILE A 296 -36.15 21.57 -20.57
N VAL A 297 -36.22 22.90 -20.72
CA VAL A 297 -35.91 23.85 -19.65
C VAL A 297 -36.84 23.65 -18.47
N SER A 298 -38.15 23.43 -18.68
CA SER A 298 -39.10 23.16 -17.60
C SER A 298 -38.77 21.88 -16.85
N ILE A 299 -38.46 20.77 -17.54
CA ILE A 299 -38.05 19.52 -16.88
C ILE A 299 -36.76 19.75 -16.08
N ALA A 300 -35.76 20.38 -16.69
CA ALA A 300 -34.48 20.66 -16.05
C ALA A 300 -34.63 21.57 -14.82
N VAL A 301 -35.43 22.65 -14.93
CA VAL A 301 -35.73 23.57 -13.82
C VAL A 301 -36.48 22.84 -12.72
N VAL A 302 -37.50 22.03 -13.02
CA VAL A 302 -38.24 21.28 -12.00
C VAL A 302 -37.31 20.31 -11.26
N ILE A 303 -36.51 19.52 -11.97
CA ILE A 303 -35.59 18.57 -11.35
C ILE A 303 -34.49 19.28 -10.56
N ALA A 304 -33.90 20.33 -11.12
CA ALA A 304 -32.88 21.13 -10.43
C ALA A 304 -33.45 21.82 -9.19
N SER A 305 -34.68 22.34 -9.25
CA SER A 305 -35.37 22.92 -8.09
C SER A 305 -35.63 21.87 -7.02
N ILE A 306 -36.09 20.67 -7.37
CA ILE A 306 -36.27 19.56 -6.40
C ILE A 306 -34.93 19.21 -5.75
N MET A 307 -33.88 19.02 -6.54
CA MET A 307 -32.55 18.68 -6.02
C MET A 307 -31.96 19.79 -5.15
N ALA A 308 -32.16 21.06 -5.52
CA ALA A 308 -31.73 22.22 -4.75
C ALA A 308 -32.48 22.32 -3.42
N VAL A 309 -33.80 22.07 -3.42
CA VAL A 309 -34.60 22.00 -2.19
C VAL A 309 -34.12 20.87 -1.30
N ASN A 310 -33.90 19.67 -1.85
CA ASN A 310 -33.35 18.54 -1.09
C ASN A 310 -31.97 18.85 -0.50
N ASN A 311 -31.08 19.50 -1.26
CA ASN A 311 -29.78 19.94 -0.74
C ASN A 311 -29.93 20.92 0.41
N SER A 312 -30.81 21.92 0.28
CA SER A 312 -31.08 22.89 1.34
C SER A 312 -31.62 22.23 2.62
N ILE A 313 -32.56 21.28 2.48
CA ILE A 313 -33.08 20.49 3.61
C ILE A 313 -31.96 19.64 4.21
N ALA A 314 -31.19 18.94 3.38
CA ALA A 314 -30.10 18.08 3.82
C ALA A 314 -28.99 18.87 4.52
N ASP A 315 -28.68 20.10 4.11
CA ASP A 315 -27.70 20.92 4.82
C ASP A 315 -28.17 21.31 6.23
N SER A 316 -29.48 21.50 6.40
CA SER A 316 -30.07 21.75 7.73
C SER A 316 -30.25 20.46 8.55
N ARG A 317 -30.48 19.32 7.90
CA ARG A 317 -30.80 18.01 8.51
C ARG A 317 -29.88 16.89 8.00
N LYS A 318 -28.56 17.13 8.05
CA LYS A 318 -27.56 16.29 7.36
C LYS A 318 -27.58 14.84 7.80
N ILE A 319 -27.70 14.60 9.09
CA ILE A 319 -27.70 13.24 9.66
C ILE A 319 -28.92 12.45 9.18
N GLU A 320 -30.10 13.05 9.16
CA GLU A 320 -31.34 12.38 8.73
C GLU A 320 -31.33 12.06 7.22
N TRP A 321 -30.86 13.01 6.39
CA TRP A 321 -30.92 12.87 4.93
C TRP A 321 -29.75 12.12 4.32
N LEU A 322 -28.53 12.38 4.79
CA LEU A 322 -27.30 11.76 4.27
C LEU A 322 -26.98 10.46 5.02
N GLY A 323 -27.38 10.33 6.29
CA GLY A 323 -27.04 9.20 7.14
C GLY A 323 -27.31 7.82 6.55
N PRO A 324 -28.49 7.57 5.94
CA PRO A 324 -28.76 6.31 5.25
C PRO A 324 -27.71 5.94 4.19
N TYR A 325 -27.27 6.89 3.38
CA TYR A 325 -26.29 6.67 2.32
C TYR A 325 -24.87 6.53 2.89
N THR A 326 -24.54 7.30 3.93
CA THR A 326 -23.27 7.19 4.65
C THR A 326 -23.13 5.81 5.30
N ALA A 327 -24.19 5.24 5.88
CA ALA A 327 -24.16 3.89 6.44
C ALA A 327 -23.77 2.84 5.39
N GLN A 328 -24.37 2.91 4.21
CA GLN A 328 -24.05 2.01 3.09
C GLN A 328 -22.60 2.23 2.59
N GLN A 329 -22.16 3.49 2.51
CA GLN A 329 -20.78 3.82 2.14
C GLN A 329 -19.77 3.25 3.13
N ILE A 330 -20.03 3.37 4.43
CA ILE A 330 -19.17 2.79 5.47
C ILE A 330 -19.09 1.27 5.28
N ALA A 331 -20.23 0.58 5.12
CA ALA A 331 -20.27 -0.88 4.94
C ALA A 331 -19.45 -1.35 3.72
N VAL A 332 -19.68 -0.77 2.55
CA VAL A 332 -18.96 -1.12 1.32
C VAL A 332 -17.45 -0.88 1.49
N ASN A 333 -17.05 0.30 1.97
CA ASN A 333 -15.63 0.63 2.08
C ASN A 333 -14.89 -0.16 3.15
N ARG A 334 -15.57 -0.55 4.23
CA ARG A 334 -15.02 -1.50 5.22
C ARG A 334 -14.72 -2.86 4.59
N TYR A 335 -15.63 -3.38 3.76
CA TYR A 335 -15.38 -4.60 2.98
C TYR A 335 -14.21 -4.40 1.98
N LEU A 336 -14.18 -3.29 1.23
CA LEU A 336 -13.12 -3.02 0.25
C LEU A 336 -11.71 -3.02 0.87
N ALA A 337 -11.56 -2.67 2.14
CA ALA A 337 -10.28 -2.64 2.85
C ALA A 337 -10.08 -3.76 3.90
N GLU A 338 -11.04 -4.69 4.02
CA GLU A 338 -11.05 -5.78 5.01
C GLU A 338 -10.92 -5.26 6.46
N LEU A 339 -11.59 -4.15 6.78
CA LEU A 339 -11.51 -3.51 8.09
C LEU A 339 -12.27 -4.26 9.19
N ASP A 340 -13.11 -5.21 8.80
CA ASP A 340 -13.74 -6.20 9.69
C ASP A 340 -12.72 -7.19 10.27
N LYS A 341 -11.59 -7.41 9.59
CA LYS A 341 -10.48 -8.25 10.07
C LYS A 341 -9.54 -7.52 11.05
N VAL A 342 -9.71 -6.21 11.27
CA VAL A 342 -8.87 -5.42 12.19
C VAL A 342 -9.36 -5.62 13.63
N THR A 343 -8.48 -6.10 14.51
CA THR A 343 -8.81 -6.23 15.94
C THR A 343 -8.42 -4.96 16.70
N GLU A 344 -9.34 -4.38 17.47
CA GLU A 344 -9.10 -3.17 18.26
C GLU A 344 -8.91 -3.51 19.74
N TYR A 345 -7.88 -2.97 20.37
CA TYR A 345 -7.66 -3.03 21.81
C TYR A 345 -7.61 -1.63 22.40
N SER A 346 -8.29 -1.43 23.52
CA SER A 346 -8.13 -0.21 24.32
C SER A 346 -6.76 -0.22 24.97
N TYR A 347 -5.96 0.82 24.72
CA TYR A 347 -4.61 0.95 25.20
C TYR A 347 -4.51 2.09 26.21
N ASP A 348 -4.38 1.70 27.49
CA ASP A 348 -4.17 2.64 28.59
C ASP A 348 -2.68 2.91 28.75
N VAL A 349 -2.26 4.11 28.34
CA VAL A 349 -0.88 4.55 28.38
C VAL A 349 -0.53 4.86 29.83
N LYS A 350 0.51 4.21 30.35
CA LYS A 350 0.93 4.37 31.75
C LYS A 350 2.30 5.01 31.81
N LEU A 351 2.45 5.97 32.72
CA LEU A 351 3.75 6.48 33.13
C LEU A 351 4.10 5.86 34.48
N PHE A 352 5.02 4.89 34.49
CA PHE A 352 5.42 4.19 35.70
C PHE A 352 6.83 4.61 36.14
N ALA A 353 7.02 5.02 37.40
CA ALA A 353 8.35 5.34 37.92
C ALA A 353 9.07 4.12 38.49
N VAL A 354 10.27 3.85 38.01
CA VAL A 354 11.16 2.81 38.55
C VAL A 354 12.09 3.46 39.57
N ALA A 355 12.15 2.93 40.80
CA ALA A 355 13.06 3.43 41.83
C ALA A 355 14.53 3.38 41.33
N PRO A 356 15.37 4.39 41.63
CA PRO A 356 16.75 4.44 41.12
C PRO A 356 17.57 3.16 41.35
N SER A 357 17.38 2.51 42.51
CA SER A 357 18.06 1.26 42.88
C SER A 357 17.63 0.05 42.05
N ARG A 358 16.45 0.09 41.42
CA ARG A 358 15.88 -1.01 40.62
C ARG A 358 16.03 -0.82 39.11
N ILE A 359 16.50 0.34 38.65
CA ILE A 359 16.64 0.64 37.21
C ILE A 359 17.49 -0.43 36.51
N GLN A 360 18.64 -0.79 37.07
CA GLN A 360 19.51 -1.80 36.46
C GLN A 360 18.83 -3.17 36.35
N GLN A 361 18.13 -3.60 37.41
CA GLN A 361 17.39 -4.86 37.40
C GLN A 361 16.24 -4.84 36.38
N TYR A 362 15.51 -3.73 36.29
CA TYR A 362 14.42 -3.56 35.33
C TYR A 362 14.92 -3.62 33.88
N THR A 363 16.04 -2.96 33.59
CA THR A 363 16.66 -2.98 32.27
C THR A 363 17.21 -4.36 31.92
N LEU A 364 17.80 -5.10 32.87
CA LEU A 364 18.24 -6.48 32.66
C LEU A 364 17.07 -7.42 32.36
N GLN A 365 15.94 -7.24 33.03
CA GLN A 365 14.72 -8.02 32.80
C GLN A 365 14.15 -7.84 31.38
N HIS A 366 14.39 -6.69 30.74
CA HIS A 366 13.90 -6.37 29.39
C HIS A 366 15.05 -6.23 28.37
N SER A 367 16.17 -6.90 28.64
CA SER A 367 17.34 -6.88 27.75
C SER A 367 17.08 -7.56 26.41
N ASP A 368 16.12 -8.49 26.37
CA ASP A 368 15.63 -9.17 25.18
C ASP A 368 15.16 -8.17 24.10
N ILE A 369 14.28 -7.22 24.46
CA ILE A 369 13.78 -6.21 23.53
C ILE A 369 14.77 -5.05 23.34
N LEU A 370 15.48 -4.63 24.40
CA LEU A 370 16.45 -3.52 24.31
C LEU A 370 17.61 -3.84 23.35
N SER A 371 17.99 -5.12 23.24
CA SER A 371 19.00 -5.59 22.28
C SER A 371 18.53 -5.59 20.83
N LYS A 372 17.21 -5.52 20.61
CA LYS A 372 16.53 -5.59 19.29
C LYS A 372 16.06 -4.22 18.81
N ILE A 373 16.42 -3.14 19.49
CA ILE A 373 16.08 -1.78 19.05
C ILE A 373 16.84 -1.47 17.76
N ARG A 374 16.10 -1.09 16.71
CA ARG A 374 16.66 -0.58 15.46
C ARG A 374 17.18 0.83 15.69
N ILE A 375 18.48 1.06 15.44
CA ILE A 375 19.12 2.37 15.60
C ILE A 375 19.69 2.93 14.30
N TRP A 376 19.74 2.12 13.25
CA TRP A 376 20.11 2.57 11.91
C TRP A 376 18.85 2.74 11.07
N ASP A 377 18.64 3.95 10.57
CA ASP A 377 17.62 4.24 9.55
C ASP A 377 18.12 3.88 8.15
N TRP A 378 17.21 3.92 7.19
CA TRP A 378 17.47 3.56 5.79
C TRP A 378 18.62 4.38 5.19
N ASP A 379 18.56 5.71 5.28
CA ASP A 379 19.57 6.63 4.73
C ASP A 379 20.97 6.41 5.35
N ALA A 380 21.04 6.25 6.68
CA ALA A 380 22.29 6.08 7.41
C ALA A 380 22.90 4.71 7.12
N GLY A 381 22.05 3.67 7.07
CA GLY A 381 22.47 2.33 6.69
C GLY A 381 23.02 2.29 5.27
N PHE A 382 22.29 2.91 4.33
CA PHE A 382 22.71 3.01 2.94
C PHE A 382 24.00 3.82 2.76
N ALA A 383 24.13 4.96 3.45
CA ALA A 383 25.36 5.76 3.44
C ALA A 383 26.57 4.97 3.96
N LYS A 384 26.36 4.13 4.97
CA LYS A 384 27.41 3.27 5.54
C LYS A 384 27.82 2.12 4.62
N LEU A 385 26.88 1.52 3.91
CA LEU A 385 27.16 0.45 2.96
C LEU A 385 27.83 0.93 1.66
N ARG A 386 27.65 2.20 1.27
CA ARG A 386 28.17 2.72 -0.01
C ARG A 386 29.68 2.61 -0.21
N PRO A 387 30.53 2.95 0.77
CA PRO A 387 31.96 2.66 0.69
C PRO A 387 32.29 1.17 0.49
N ALA A 388 31.45 0.26 0.99
CA ALA A 388 31.71 -1.18 0.95
C ALA A 388 31.54 -1.81 -0.44
N ILE A 389 30.97 -1.10 -1.43
CA ILE A 389 31.06 -1.50 -2.85
C ILE A 389 32.54 -1.58 -3.29
N GLY A 390 33.40 -0.71 -2.74
CA GLY A 390 34.80 -0.63 -3.11
C GLY A 390 35.04 -0.05 -4.51
N LEU A 391 36.18 -0.39 -5.11
CA LEU A 391 36.63 0.12 -6.41
C LEU A 391 36.06 -0.69 -7.59
N ILE A 392 34.75 -0.96 -7.56
CA ILE A 392 34.05 -1.73 -8.61
C ILE A 392 33.22 -0.75 -9.45
N PRO A 393 33.73 -0.24 -10.58
CA PRO A 393 33.07 0.84 -11.32
C PRO A 393 31.79 0.40 -12.06
N TYR A 394 31.56 -0.90 -12.16
CA TYR A 394 30.45 -1.51 -12.90
C TYR A 394 29.30 -1.99 -12.02
N VAL A 395 29.30 -1.67 -10.72
CA VAL A 395 28.23 -2.04 -9.79
C VAL A 395 27.70 -0.79 -9.09
N ASP A 396 26.41 -0.80 -8.81
CA ASP A 396 25.71 0.22 -8.03
C ASP A 396 24.65 -0.45 -7.14
N PHE A 397 24.00 0.30 -6.27
CA PHE A 397 22.82 -0.21 -5.57
C PHE A 397 21.55 -0.03 -6.39
N ALA A 398 20.66 -1.01 -6.28
CA ALA A 398 19.28 -0.90 -6.74
C ALA A 398 18.42 -0.27 -5.64
N ASP A 399 18.34 -0.94 -4.49
CA ASP A 399 17.59 -0.53 -3.31
C ASP A 399 18.22 -1.09 -2.02
N SER A 400 17.68 -0.72 -0.86
CA SER A 400 18.07 -1.22 0.46
C SER A 400 16.85 -1.59 1.28
N ASP A 401 16.77 -2.87 1.64
CA ASP A 401 15.64 -3.46 2.35
C ASP A 401 15.95 -3.84 3.78
N ILE A 402 14.96 -3.69 4.66
CA ILE A 402 15.03 -4.32 5.98
C ILE A 402 14.58 -5.78 5.90
N ILE A 403 15.49 -6.68 6.23
CA ILE A 403 15.28 -8.12 6.25
C ILE A 403 15.58 -8.69 7.64
N ARG A 404 15.15 -9.93 7.88
CA ARG A 404 15.35 -10.63 9.14
C ARG A 404 16.00 -11.99 8.98
N PHE A 405 16.98 -12.26 9.83
CA PHE A 405 17.63 -13.57 9.94
C PHE A 405 17.97 -13.86 11.40
N ASN A 406 17.75 -15.10 11.84
CA ASN A 406 18.11 -15.57 13.19
C ASN A 406 17.64 -14.63 14.33
N GLY A 407 16.44 -14.05 14.17
CA GLY A 407 15.86 -13.12 15.15
C GLY A 407 16.48 -11.73 15.20
N ASN A 408 17.39 -11.36 14.28
CA ASN A 408 17.97 -10.02 14.15
C ASN A 408 17.48 -9.34 12.87
N LEU A 409 17.63 -8.01 12.80
CA LEU A 409 17.31 -7.20 11.63
C LEU A 409 18.58 -6.71 10.93
N TYR A 410 18.53 -6.74 9.60
CA TYR A 410 19.63 -6.30 8.75
C TYR A 410 19.09 -5.41 7.64
N TRP A 411 19.80 -4.32 7.35
CA TRP A 411 19.65 -3.61 6.09
C TRP A 411 20.43 -4.36 5.01
N SER A 412 19.75 -4.81 3.97
CA SER A 412 20.33 -5.49 2.83
C SER A 412 20.27 -4.58 1.61
N ALA A 413 21.43 -4.08 1.19
CA ALA A 413 21.52 -3.31 -0.04
C ALA A 413 21.74 -4.26 -1.23
N ALA A 414 20.74 -4.30 -2.11
CA ALA A 414 20.75 -5.05 -3.35
C ALA A 414 21.65 -4.35 -4.37
N MET A 415 22.55 -5.10 -5.01
CA MET A 415 23.44 -4.59 -6.04
C MET A 415 22.90 -4.86 -7.43
N THR A 416 23.19 -3.94 -8.35
CA THR A 416 22.78 -4.00 -9.76
C THR A 416 23.94 -3.60 -10.67
N PRO A 417 24.11 -4.23 -11.84
CA PRO A 417 25.19 -3.89 -12.73
C PRO A 417 24.90 -2.57 -13.43
N LYS A 418 25.92 -1.71 -13.53
CA LYS A 418 25.92 -0.48 -14.33
C LYS A 418 27.05 -0.50 -15.33
N LEU A 419 26.87 0.21 -16.43
CA LEU A 419 27.94 0.39 -17.40
C LEU A 419 28.93 1.47 -16.89
N PRO A 420 30.24 1.17 -16.79
CA PRO A 420 31.23 2.19 -16.49
C PRO A 420 31.26 3.33 -17.52
N GLU A 421 31.39 4.57 -17.05
CA GLU A 421 31.47 5.76 -17.92
C GLU A 421 32.75 5.80 -18.78
N SER A 422 33.78 5.06 -18.37
CA SER A 422 35.06 4.97 -19.11
C SER A 422 34.98 4.15 -20.40
N ILE A 423 33.87 3.45 -20.66
CA ILE A 423 33.71 2.59 -21.83
C ILE A 423 33.45 3.45 -23.08
N PRO A 424 34.30 3.35 -24.12
CA PRO A 424 34.05 4.02 -25.39
C PRO A 424 32.72 3.60 -26.01
N ILE A 425 32.09 4.51 -26.75
CA ILE A 425 30.75 4.30 -27.34
C ILE A 425 30.76 3.08 -28.26
N GLU A 426 31.84 2.87 -29.01
CA GLU A 426 32.05 1.73 -29.91
C GLU A 426 32.03 0.36 -29.21
N ASN A 427 32.38 0.30 -27.92
CA ASN A 427 32.44 -0.95 -27.14
C ASN A 427 31.19 -1.16 -26.27
N ARG A 428 30.31 -0.16 -26.19
CA ARG A 428 29.15 -0.15 -25.30
C ARG A 428 28.25 -1.37 -25.51
N TRP A 429 27.89 -1.65 -26.76
CA TRP A 429 27.01 -2.77 -27.08
C TRP A 429 27.60 -4.11 -26.62
N PHE A 430 28.89 -4.37 -26.87
CA PHE A 430 29.51 -5.61 -26.41
C PHE A 430 29.52 -5.70 -24.87
N ALA A 431 29.89 -4.60 -24.19
CA ALA A 431 29.95 -4.54 -22.74
C ALA A 431 28.60 -4.79 -22.06
N GLU A 432 27.51 -4.21 -22.60
CA GLU A 432 26.15 -4.36 -22.06
C GLU A 432 25.61 -5.79 -22.16
N HIS A 433 25.91 -6.48 -23.27
CA HIS A 433 25.29 -7.76 -23.58
C HIS A 433 26.15 -8.99 -23.22
N PHE A 434 27.48 -8.87 -23.21
CA PHE A 434 28.40 -10.01 -23.01
C PHE A 434 29.26 -9.91 -21.74
N VAL A 435 29.57 -8.70 -21.27
CA VAL A 435 30.52 -8.50 -20.16
C VAL A 435 29.80 -8.28 -18.83
N TYR A 436 29.01 -7.22 -18.72
CA TYR A 436 28.32 -6.82 -17.47
C TYR A 436 26.94 -7.49 -17.34
N THR A 437 26.97 -8.82 -17.31
CA THR A 437 25.80 -9.71 -17.33
C THR A 437 25.25 -10.06 -15.95
N HIS A 438 26.01 -9.83 -14.87
CA HIS A 438 25.61 -10.19 -13.52
C HIS A 438 26.38 -9.36 -12.48
N VAL A 439 25.93 -9.47 -11.23
CA VAL A 439 26.71 -9.02 -10.07
C VAL A 439 27.31 -10.23 -9.36
N PRO A 440 28.64 -10.30 -9.14
CA PRO A 440 29.27 -11.42 -8.44
C PRO A 440 28.81 -11.57 -6.98
N ASN A 441 28.70 -10.45 -6.26
CA ASN A 441 28.20 -10.37 -4.89
C ASN A 441 26.97 -9.44 -4.86
N GLY A 442 25.77 -10.00 -4.91
CA GLY A 442 24.54 -9.24 -5.08
C GLY A 442 24.05 -8.48 -3.85
N PHE A 443 24.58 -8.75 -2.65
CA PHE A 443 24.03 -8.23 -1.40
C PHE A 443 25.13 -7.78 -0.45
N LEU A 444 24.98 -6.56 0.08
CA LEU A 444 25.70 -6.10 1.27
C LEU A 444 24.75 -5.98 2.44
N MET A 445 25.22 -6.37 3.63
CA MET A 445 24.38 -6.41 4.83
C MET A 445 24.97 -5.56 5.95
N LEU A 446 24.10 -4.83 6.62
CA LEU A 446 24.40 -4.05 7.81
C LEU A 446 23.45 -4.47 8.94
N ASP A 447 24.00 -4.82 10.10
CA ASP A 447 23.18 -5.07 11.29
C ASP A 447 22.47 -3.77 11.72
N ALA A 448 21.14 -3.79 11.77
CA ALA A 448 20.34 -2.59 12.02
C ALA A 448 20.36 -2.13 13.51
N HIS A 449 20.89 -2.96 14.41
CA HIS A 449 20.95 -2.71 15.85
C HIS A 449 22.30 -2.16 16.32
N ASN A 450 23.40 -2.49 15.65
CA ASN A 450 24.74 -2.00 16.02
C ASN A 450 25.46 -1.29 14.87
N GLY A 451 25.02 -1.49 13.62
CA GLY A 451 25.61 -0.89 12.43
C GLY A 451 26.86 -1.59 11.94
N ASN A 452 27.18 -2.80 12.39
CA ASN A 452 28.33 -3.52 11.87
C ASN A 452 27.99 -4.09 10.50
N GLU A 453 28.93 -3.98 9.57
CA GLU A 453 28.84 -4.68 8.29
C GLU A 453 29.01 -6.18 8.55
N VAL A 454 28.15 -6.98 7.92
CA VAL A 454 28.16 -8.43 8.06
C VAL A 454 28.36 -9.08 6.69
N ASP A 455 29.17 -10.13 6.64
CA ASP A 455 29.37 -10.88 5.40
C ASP A 455 28.06 -11.58 5.01
N SER A 456 27.53 -11.20 3.83
CA SER A 456 26.32 -11.78 3.26
C SER A 456 26.45 -13.28 2.95
N ASN A 457 27.67 -13.81 2.86
CA ASN A 457 27.93 -15.24 2.68
C ASN A 457 27.40 -16.12 3.82
N ASN A 458 27.23 -15.55 5.02
CA ASN A 458 26.66 -16.27 6.17
C ASN A 458 25.15 -16.51 6.03
N PHE A 459 24.48 -15.81 5.12
CA PHE A 459 23.04 -15.86 4.92
C PHE A 459 22.69 -16.38 3.52
N PHE A 460 23.31 -15.83 2.49
CA PHE A 460 23.06 -16.16 1.09
C PHE A 460 24.22 -16.97 0.52
N ALA A 461 24.03 -18.27 0.34
CA ALA A 461 25.03 -19.11 -0.34
C ALA A 461 25.13 -18.76 -1.84
N GLN A 462 23.99 -18.54 -2.51
CA GLN A 462 23.93 -18.00 -3.85
C GLN A 462 23.93 -16.47 -3.83
N ARG A 463 25.09 -15.86 -4.10
CA ARG A 463 25.24 -14.38 -4.14
C ARG A 463 25.24 -13.79 -5.54
N ARG A 464 25.46 -14.60 -6.58
CA ARG A 464 25.49 -14.11 -7.96
C ARG A 464 24.09 -13.79 -8.45
N VAL A 465 23.89 -12.57 -8.95
CA VAL A 465 22.59 -12.09 -9.41
C VAL A 465 22.63 -11.83 -10.91
N TYR A 466 21.88 -12.61 -11.67
CA TYR A 466 21.61 -12.42 -13.09
C TYR A 466 20.24 -11.78 -13.36
N TYR A 467 19.31 -11.97 -12.42
CA TYR A 467 17.96 -11.43 -12.39
C TYR A 467 17.78 -10.62 -11.10
N GLY A 468 17.58 -9.31 -11.22
CA GLY A 468 17.53 -8.38 -10.10
C GLY A 468 16.82 -7.09 -10.49
N GLU A 469 17.10 -6.00 -9.78
CA GLU A 469 16.36 -4.75 -9.93
C GLU A 469 17.15 -3.68 -10.70
N GLY A 470 16.48 -3.02 -11.65
CA GLY A 470 16.93 -1.76 -12.24
C GLY A 470 18.19 -1.82 -13.10
N ARG A 471 18.70 -0.62 -13.46
CA ARG A 471 19.90 -0.39 -14.29
C ARG A 471 19.99 -1.32 -15.50
N LEU A 472 21.10 -2.06 -15.67
CA LEU A 472 21.32 -2.94 -16.81
C LEU A 472 20.37 -4.14 -16.84
N PHE A 473 19.85 -4.61 -15.69
CA PHE A 473 18.83 -5.66 -15.70
C PHE A 473 17.56 -5.21 -16.44
N LYS A 474 17.21 -3.93 -16.31
CA LYS A 474 16.05 -3.33 -16.97
C LYS A 474 16.30 -2.91 -18.41
N SER A 475 17.47 -2.34 -18.68
CA SER A 475 17.72 -1.73 -19.99
C SER A 475 18.16 -2.71 -21.08
N THR A 476 18.65 -3.90 -20.72
CA THR A 476 19.24 -4.81 -21.70
C THR A 476 19.06 -6.29 -21.39
N TRP A 477 19.20 -7.11 -22.43
CA TRP A 477 19.39 -8.56 -22.34
C TRP A 477 20.88 -8.90 -22.25
N ALA A 478 21.20 -10.10 -21.77
CA ALA A 478 22.57 -10.63 -21.82
C ALA A 478 22.61 -11.88 -22.69
N ALA A 479 23.78 -12.19 -23.26
CA ALA A 479 23.92 -13.34 -24.14
C ALA A 479 25.32 -13.93 -24.15
N PHE A 480 25.41 -15.17 -24.60
CA PHE A 480 26.68 -15.82 -24.90
C PHE A 480 26.54 -16.95 -25.94
N PRO A 481 27.60 -17.25 -26.73
CA PRO A 481 27.60 -18.41 -27.60
C PRO A 481 27.65 -19.70 -26.78
N VAL A 482 26.83 -20.68 -27.15
CA VAL A 482 26.71 -21.95 -26.38
C VAL A 482 28.00 -22.78 -26.40
N ASP A 483 28.80 -22.67 -27.47
CA ASP A 483 30.04 -23.42 -27.68
C ASP A 483 31.30 -22.72 -27.13
N ARG A 484 31.12 -21.68 -26.31
CA ARG A 484 32.23 -20.87 -25.78
C ARG A 484 33.21 -21.70 -24.93
N GLN A 485 34.51 -21.47 -25.13
CA GLN A 485 35.59 -22.06 -24.33
C GLN A 485 36.17 -21.08 -23.30
N VAL A 486 35.95 -19.79 -23.50
CA VAL A 486 36.35 -18.69 -22.62
C VAL A 486 35.10 -17.84 -22.37
N SER A 487 34.97 -17.27 -21.18
CA SER A 487 33.87 -16.36 -20.85
C SER A 487 34.35 -14.92 -20.90
N ASP A 488 33.58 -14.07 -21.59
CA ASP A 488 33.77 -12.62 -21.63
C ASP A 488 33.08 -11.91 -20.44
N GLU A 489 32.31 -12.66 -19.64
CA GLU A 489 31.60 -12.13 -18.48
C GLU A 489 32.59 -11.69 -17.40
N VAL A 490 32.16 -10.76 -16.53
CA VAL A 490 32.93 -10.37 -15.35
C VAL A 490 33.41 -11.60 -14.55
N ASP A 491 34.64 -11.54 -14.05
CA ASP A 491 35.36 -12.62 -13.36
C ASP A 491 35.56 -13.90 -14.19
N ASN A 492 35.43 -13.82 -15.52
CA ASN A 492 35.47 -14.97 -16.45
C ASN A 492 34.46 -16.07 -16.05
N HIS A 493 33.35 -15.68 -15.42
CA HIS A 493 32.37 -16.64 -14.91
C HIS A 493 31.58 -17.29 -16.04
N PHE A 494 31.32 -18.59 -15.93
CA PHE A 494 30.45 -19.31 -16.86
C PHE A 494 29.06 -19.42 -16.24
N TYR A 495 28.09 -18.74 -16.84
CA TYR A 495 26.70 -18.99 -16.52
C TYR A 495 26.35 -20.46 -16.79
N SER A 496 25.87 -21.16 -15.76
CA SER A 496 25.51 -22.58 -15.78
C SER A 496 24.06 -22.81 -15.31
N GLY A 497 23.29 -21.74 -15.15
CA GLY A 497 21.90 -21.80 -14.74
C GLY A 497 20.97 -22.20 -15.88
N SER A 498 19.70 -22.41 -15.54
CA SER A 498 18.65 -22.79 -16.50
C SER A 498 17.86 -21.60 -17.05
N GLY A 499 18.18 -20.37 -16.62
CA GLY A 499 17.48 -19.16 -17.05
C GLY A 499 17.67 -18.86 -18.53
N GLY A 500 16.75 -18.10 -19.12
CA GLY A 500 16.84 -17.66 -20.51
C GLY A 500 16.47 -18.73 -21.54
N VAL A 501 16.85 -18.48 -22.80
CA VAL A 501 16.49 -19.32 -23.95
C VAL A 501 17.64 -19.44 -24.94
N THR A 502 17.90 -20.65 -25.43
CA THR A 502 18.87 -20.90 -26.49
C THR A 502 18.22 -20.75 -27.86
N VAL A 503 18.76 -19.85 -28.68
CA VAL A 503 18.24 -19.53 -30.01
C VAL A 503 19.24 -19.96 -31.08
N ASN A 504 18.74 -20.65 -32.10
CA ASN A 504 19.53 -21.10 -33.25
C ASN A 504 19.39 -20.14 -34.44
N PRO A 505 20.42 -19.95 -35.28
CA PRO A 505 20.28 -19.30 -36.58
C PRO A 505 19.21 -19.99 -37.44
N PRO A 506 18.41 -19.25 -38.25
CA PRO A 506 18.47 -17.80 -38.49
C PRO A 506 17.67 -16.95 -37.49
N LEU A 507 17.05 -17.54 -36.47
CA LEU A 507 16.22 -16.78 -35.52
C LEU A 507 17.04 -15.78 -34.69
N THR A 508 18.31 -16.11 -34.41
CA THR A 508 19.26 -15.18 -33.78
C THR A 508 19.44 -13.89 -34.59
N TRP A 509 19.44 -13.96 -35.92
CA TRP A 509 19.62 -12.81 -36.81
C TRP A 509 18.42 -11.87 -36.80
N LEU A 510 17.22 -12.43 -36.63
CA LEU A 510 15.97 -11.66 -36.54
C LEU A 510 15.77 -11.05 -35.16
N PHE A 511 16.29 -11.69 -34.12
CA PHE A 511 16.32 -11.14 -32.77
C PHE A 511 17.31 -9.98 -32.68
N GLU A 512 18.55 -10.20 -33.10
CA GLU A 512 19.63 -9.22 -33.06
C GLU A 512 20.49 -9.34 -34.33
N PRO A 513 20.37 -8.40 -35.29
CA PRO A 513 21.07 -8.45 -36.57
C PRO A 513 22.59 -8.56 -36.47
N ASN A 514 23.21 -8.05 -35.39
CA ASN A 514 24.66 -8.17 -35.18
C ASN A 514 25.12 -9.64 -35.16
N PHE A 515 24.27 -10.58 -34.72
CA PHE A 515 24.58 -12.00 -34.70
C PHE A 515 24.66 -12.63 -36.10
N MET A 516 24.02 -12.03 -37.11
CA MET A 516 24.15 -12.51 -38.49
C MET A 516 25.59 -12.40 -39.00
N PHE A 517 26.33 -11.39 -38.56
CA PHE A 517 27.71 -11.15 -39.01
C PHE A 517 28.76 -11.69 -38.06
N SER A 518 28.49 -11.63 -36.75
CA SER A 518 29.44 -12.08 -35.72
C SER A 518 29.36 -13.58 -35.43
N TYR A 519 28.16 -14.15 -35.45
CA TYR A 519 27.87 -15.53 -35.06
C TYR A 519 26.88 -16.20 -36.03
N PRO A 520 27.18 -16.24 -37.35
CA PRO A 520 26.23 -16.68 -38.38
C PRO A 520 25.76 -18.12 -38.20
N ASP A 521 26.62 -19.00 -37.71
CA ASP A 521 26.43 -20.44 -37.60
C ASP A 521 26.30 -20.95 -36.15
N LYS A 522 26.33 -20.05 -35.16
CA LYS A 522 26.34 -20.43 -33.74
C LYS A 522 24.99 -20.21 -33.05
N ALA A 523 24.66 -21.14 -32.16
CA ALA A 523 23.57 -20.97 -31.22
C ALA A 523 23.96 -19.97 -30.12
N ILE A 524 23.06 -19.04 -29.81
CA ILE A 524 23.25 -18.03 -28.76
C ILE A 524 22.26 -18.28 -27.64
N HIS A 525 22.76 -18.35 -26.41
CA HIS A 525 21.92 -18.38 -25.22
C HIS A 525 21.62 -16.95 -24.77
N LEU A 526 20.34 -16.61 -24.61
CA LEU A 526 19.84 -15.28 -24.30
C LEU A 526 19.18 -15.23 -22.92
N LEU A 527 19.68 -14.36 -22.06
CA LEU A 527 19.06 -14.00 -20.78
C LEU A 527 18.25 -12.71 -20.98
N ARG A 528 16.94 -12.85 -21.04
CA ARG A 528 15.99 -11.74 -21.30
C ARG A 528 15.14 -11.47 -20.06
N TYR A 529 14.50 -10.30 -20.03
CA TYR A 529 13.65 -9.85 -18.91
C TYR A 529 14.35 -10.07 -17.57
N ARG A 530 15.52 -9.45 -17.42
CA ARG A 530 16.39 -9.63 -16.27
C ARG A 530 15.93 -8.80 -15.08
N ASP A 531 15.24 -7.68 -15.33
CA ASP A 531 14.52 -6.94 -14.31
C ASP A 531 13.32 -7.74 -13.80
N ILE A 532 13.27 -7.95 -12.50
CA ILE A 532 12.29 -8.83 -11.88
C ILE A 532 10.85 -8.29 -11.99
N HIS A 533 10.64 -6.97 -11.93
CA HIS A 533 9.32 -6.37 -12.09
C HIS A 533 8.82 -6.53 -13.53
N ASP A 534 9.67 -6.25 -14.51
CA ASP A 534 9.33 -6.43 -15.92
C ASP A 534 9.09 -7.93 -16.25
N ARG A 535 9.85 -8.83 -15.63
CA ARG A 535 9.71 -10.29 -15.81
C ARG A 535 8.40 -10.83 -15.27
N VAL A 536 8.05 -10.50 -14.03
CA VAL A 536 6.80 -10.98 -13.41
C VAL A 536 5.59 -10.31 -14.07
N SER A 537 5.67 -9.01 -14.40
CA SER A 537 4.58 -8.31 -15.09
C SER A 537 4.29 -8.86 -16.49
N LEU A 538 5.28 -9.44 -17.17
CA LEU A 538 5.09 -10.11 -18.46
C LEU A 538 4.21 -11.36 -18.35
N VAL A 539 4.42 -12.19 -17.32
CA VAL A 539 3.72 -13.48 -17.14
C VAL A 539 2.47 -13.37 -16.26
N TYR A 540 2.41 -12.39 -15.36
CA TYR A 540 1.28 -12.14 -14.47
C TYR A 540 0.83 -10.67 -14.53
N PRO A 541 0.30 -10.20 -15.68
CA PRO A 541 -0.05 -8.78 -15.89
C PRO A 541 -1.30 -8.29 -15.12
N TYR A 542 -1.85 -9.10 -14.20
CA TYR A 542 -3.05 -8.78 -13.42
C TYR A 542 -2.78 -7.92 -12.18
N PHE A 543 -1.53 -7.94 -11.71
CA PHE A 543 -1.13 -7.33 -10.45
C PHE A 543 -0.63 -5.90 -10.64
N GLN A 544 -0.66 -5.14 -9.54
CA GLN A 544 -0.15 -3.79 -9.47
C GLN A 544 1.34 -3.82 -9.11
N TYR A 545 2.19 -3.48 -10.08
CA TYR A 545 3.66 -3.45 -9.89
C TYR A 545 4.22 -2.06 -9.55
N ARG A 546 3.37 -1.02 -9.58
CA ARG A 546 3.79 0.37 -9.37
C ARG A 546 2.81 1.12 -8.49
N PHE A 547 3.26 1.69 -7.39
CA PHE A 547 2.45 2.50 -6.49
C PHE A 547 2.92 3.95 -6.54
N GLY A 548 2.17 4.79 -7.26
CA GLY A 548 2.62 6.15 -7.56
C GLY A 548 3.82 6.16 -8.50
N ASN A 549 4.95 6.67 -8.02
CA ASN A 549 6.22 6.73 -8.77
C ASN A 549 7.19 5.59 -8.43
N GLU A 550 6.86 4.78 -7.42
CA GLU A 550 7.72 3.72 -6.91
C GLU A 550 7.24 2.36 -7.41
N MET A 551 8.18 1.43 -7.59
CA MET A 551 7.84 0.03 -7.86
C MET A 551 7.38 -0.63 -6.58
N VAL A 552 6.67 -1.76 -6.73
CA VAL A 552 6.33 -2.59 -5.57
C VAL A 552 7.61 -3.09 -4.90
N ASP A 553 7.63 -2.96 -3.59
CA ASP A 553 8.74 -3.29 -2.71
C ASP A 553 8.97 -4.81 -2.66
N VAL A 554 10.23 -5.25 -2.68
CA VAL A 554 10.64 -6.66 -2.80
C VAL A 554 11.76 -6.97 -1.81
N VAL A 555 11.79 -8.17 -1.23
CA VAL A 555 12.87 -8.56 -0.30
C VAL A 555 13.66 -9.77 -0.77
N PRO A 556 14.99 -9.79 -0.56
CA PRO A 556 15.76 -11.00 -0.77
C PRO A 556 15.51 -12.01 0.35
N VAL A 557 15.20 -13.25 -0.03
CA VAL A 557 14.97 -14.40 0.85
C VAL A 557 15.75 -15.61 0.37
N THR A 558 15.98 -16.60 1.24
CA THR A 558 16.78 -17.79 0.91
C THR A 558 16.29 -19.05 1.58
N ASP A 559 16.41 -20.18 0.88
CA ASP A 559 16.22 -21.53 1.42
C ASP A 559 17.52 -22.11 2.05
N GLY A 560 18.59 -21.31 2.11
CA GLY A 560 19.92 -21.68 2.57
C GLY A 560 20.88 -22.11 1.45
N LYS A 561 20.38 -22.39 0.25
CA LYS A 561 21.18 -22.73 -0.93
C LYS A 561 20.99 -21.69 -2.04
N ASN A 562 19.74 -21.47 -2.44
CA ASN A 562 19.35 -20.54 -3.48
C ASN A 562 18.83 -19.25 -2.85
N THR A 563 18.90 -18.17 -3.61
CA THR A 563 18.40 -16.85 -3.21
C THR A 563 17.28 -16.46 -4.15
N TYR A 564 16.20 -15.91 -3.59
CA TYR A 564 15.00 -15.51 -4.30
C TYR A 564 14.62 -14.08 -3.93
N TRP A 565 13.99 -13.37 -4.85
CA TRP A 565 13.23 -12.17 -4.54
C TRP A 565 11.82 -12.57 -4.13
N LEU A 566 11.34 -12.07 -3.00
CA LEU A 566 9.97 -12.21 -2.54
C LEU A 566 9.20 -10.95 -2.93
N MET A 567 8.46 -11.03 -4.03
CA MET A 567 7.65 -9.93 -4.56
C MET A 567 6.19 -10.13 -4.20
N PRO A 568 5.51 -9.17 -3.56
CA PRO A 568 4.10 -9.31 -3.24
C PRO A 568 3.22 -9.14 -4.49
N LEU A 569 2.22 -10.00 -4.63
CA LEU A 569 1.25 -10.00 -5.73
C LEU A 569 -0.06 -9.37 -5.24
N ILE A 570 -0.19 -8.06 -5.46
CA ILE A 570 -1.35 -7.28 -5.04
C ILE A 570 -2.22 -6.98 -6.28
N VAL A 571 -3.47 -7.42 -6.28
CA VAL A 571 -4.43 -7.05 -7.33
C VAL A 571 -5.07 -5.70 -7.00
N ARG A 572 -5.25 -4.85 -8.02
CA ARG A 572 -5.97 -3.58 -7.93
C ARG A 572 -7.20 -3.61 -8.83
N LEU A 573 -8.39 -3.50 -8.25
CA LEU A 573 -9.64 -3.44 -9.00
C LEU A 573 -10.29 -2.06 -8.90
N ASP A 574 -10.76 -1.55 -10.04
CA ASP A 574 -11.50 -0.29 -10.11
C ASP A 574 -12.94 -0.47 -9.63
N THR A 575 -13.39 0.41 -8.75
CA THR A 575 -14.70 0.38 -8.09
C THR A 575 -15.59 1.56 -8.51
N ALA A 576 -15.24 2.30 -9.56
CA ALA A 576 -16.02 3.42 -10.06
C ALA A 576 -17.49 3.06 -10.40
N ASN A 577 -17.75 1.79 -10.75
CA ASN A 577 -19.09 1.26 -11.04
C ASN A 577 -19.74 0.51 -9.85
N VAL A 578 -19.09 0.51 -8.68
CA VAL A 578 -19.60 -0.16 -7.47
C VAL A 578 -20.31 0.85 -6.58
N PRO A 579 -21.64 0.75 -6.37
CA PRO A 579 -22.41 1.63 -5.50
C PRO A 579 -21.77 1.83 -4.13
N TRP A 580 -21.74 3.09 -3.68
CA TRP A 580 -21.21 3.54 -2.39
C TRP A 580 -19.72 3.21 -2.14
N SER A 581 -18.94 2.84 -3.16
CA SER A 581 -17.49 2.63 -3.02
C SER A 581 -16.69 3.92 -2.79
N ALA A 582 -17.31 5.09 -2.97
CA ALA A 582 -16.64 6.40 -2.91
C ALA A 582 -15.40 6.50 -3.83
N ASN A 583 -15.35 5.68 -4.90
CA ASN A 583 -14.24 5.57 -5.83
C ASN A 583 -12.91 5.10 -5.20
N ASN A 584 -12.96 4.43 -4.04
CA ASN A 584 -11.79 3.82 -3.42
C ASN A 584 -11.47 2.49 -4.12
N PRO A 585 -10.25 2.30 -4.67
CA PRO A 585 -9.89 1.05 -5.31
C PRO A 585 -9.90 -0.12 -4.32
N LEU A 586 -10.22 -1.30 -4.81
CA LEU A 586 -10.09 -2.53 -4.05
C LEU A 586 -8.67 -3.08 -4.24
N TYR A 587 -7.96 -3.30 -3.14
CA TYR A 587 -6.67 -4.01 -3.14
C TYR A 587 -6.78 -5.32 -2.36
N ARG A 588 -6.24 -6.40 -2.92
CA ARG A 588 -6.14 -7.72 -2.25
C ARG A 588 -4.75 -8.31 -2.45
N LEU A 589 -4.21 -8.90 -1.38
CA LEU A 589 -3.00 -9.71 -1.46
C LEU A 589 -3.38 -11.10 -1.93
N VAL A 590 -2.93 -11.48 -3.12
CA VAL A 590 -3.12 -12.83 -3.65
C VAL A 590 -2.05 -13.78 -3.10
N GLY A 591 -0.83 -13.28 -2.98
CA GLY A 591 0.31 -14.07 -2.52
C GLY A 591 1.64 -13.38 -2.78
N TYR A 592 2.69 -14.19 -2.92
CA TYR A 592 4.04 -13.73 -3.21
C TYR A 592 4.64 -14.50 -4.39
N ALA A 593 5.33 -13.82 -5.29
CA ALA A 593 6.20 -14.44 -6.29
C ALA A 593 7.61 -14.58 -5.72
N LEU A 594 8.14 -15.81 -5.72
CA LEU A 594 9.54 -16.14 -5.50
C LEU A 594 10.26 -16.19 -6.84
N ILE A 595 11.27 -15.33 -7.00
CA ILE A 595 12.00 -15.17 -8.26
C ILE A 595 13.46 -15.52 -8.02
N ASP A 596 13.95 -16.61 -8.59
CA ASP A 596 15.35 -17.03 -8.41
C ASP A 596 16.31 -15.99 -8.99
N THR A 597 17.27 -15.52 -8.19
CA THR A 597 18.20 -14.45 -8.59
C THR A 597 19.21 -14.87 -9.68
N TYR A 598 19.42 -16.17 -9.86
CA TYR A 598 20.36 -16.76 -10.82
C TYR A 598 19.64 -17.37 -12.02
N ASN A 599 18.54 -18.09 -11.82
CA ASN A 599 17.79 -18.77 -12.89
C ASN A 599 16.60 -17.97 -13.42
N GLY A 600 16.07 -17.00 -12.66
CA GLY A 600 14.88 -16.24 -13.05
C GLY A 600 13.60 -17.06 -13.10
N THR A 601 13.55 -18.25 -12.48
CA THR A 601 12.33 -19.04 -12.34
C THR A 601 11.37 -18.36 -11.37
N ILE A 602 10.07 -18.40 -11.68
CA ILE A 602 9.03 -17.74 -10.88
C ILE A 602 8.10 -18.80 -10.29
N ASP A 603 8.06 -18.88 -8.97
CA ASP A 603 7.08 -19.67 -8.22
C ASP A 603 6.15 -18.73 -7.45
N VAL A 604 4.85 -19.02 -7.40
CA VAL A 604 3.87 -18.21 -6.67
C VAL A 604 3.40 -18.96 -5.43
N ILE A 605 3.48 -18.30 -4.27
CA ILE A 605 2.94 -18.78 -3.00
C ILE A 605 1.66 -18.02 -2.71
N VAL A 606 0.53 -18.71 -2.69
CA VAL A 606 -0.79 -18.12 -2.44
C VAL A 606 -0.98 -17.86 -0.94
N ARG A 607 -1.48 -16.67 -0.60
CA ARG A 607 -1.85 -16.29 0.79
C ARG A 607 -3.25 -15.70 0.90
N GLY A 608 -3.81 -15.18 -0.19
CA GLY A 608 -5.15 -14.58 -0.20
C GLY A 608 -6.27 -15.61 -0.14
N ASP A 609 -7.44 -15.16 0.30
CA ASP A 609 -8.68 -15.93 0.41
C ASP A 609 -9.87 -15.27 -0.34
N ASP A 610 -9.60 -14.25 -1.14
CA ASP A 610 -10.65 -13.46 -1.80
C ASP A 610 -11.12 -14.06 -3.14
N PHE A 611 -12.16 -13.45 -3.73
CA PHE A 611 -12.77 -13.91 -4.98
C PHE A 611 -11.79 -13.89 -6.16
N PHE A 612 -10.89 -12.89 -6.23
CA PHE A 612 -9.89 -12.81 -7.29
C PHE A 612 -8.81 -13.86 -7.09
N THR A 613 -8.35 -14.07 -5.85
CA THR A 613 -7.41 -15.15 -5.53
C THR A 613 -7.97 -16.52 -5.92
N THR A 614 -9.22 -16.80 -5.58
CA THR A 614 -9.90 -18.06 -5.95
C THR A 614 -9.93 -18.24 -7.47
N MET A 615 -10.30 -17.20 -8.22
CA MET A 615 -10.30 -17.22 -9.67
C MET A 615 -8.89 -17.45 -10.25
N PHE A 616 -7.88 -16.75 -9.72
CA PHE A 616 -6.49 -16.88 -10.15
C PHE A 616 -5.95 -18.29 -9.94
N VAL A 617 -6.14 -18.87 -8.74
CA VAL A 617 -5.69 -20.23 -8.42
C VAL A 617 -6.35 -21.26 -9.35
N GLN A 618 -7.66 -21.17 -9.58
CA GLN A 618 -8.34 -22.11 -10.48
C GLN A 618 -7.86 -22.01 -11.93
N GLN A 619 -7.69 -20.79 -12.44
CA GLN A 619 -7.27 -20.54 -13.82
C GLN A 619 -5.80 -20.92 -14.09
N TYR A 620 -5.01 -21.18 -13.05
CA TYR A 620 -3.61 -21.60 -13.14
C TYR A 620 -3.35 -22.94 -12.43
N ALA A 621 -4.40 -23.70 -12.09
CA ALA A 621 -4.28 -24.98 -11.39
C ALA A 621 -3.52 -26.07 -12.18
N ASP A 622 -3.39 -25.91 -13.50
CA ASP A 622 -2.63 -26.76 -14.43
C ASP A 622 -1.14 -26.38 -14.54
N THR A 623 -0.68 -25.40 -13.76
CA THR A 623 0.74 -25.00 -13.72
C THR A 623 1.39 -25.37 -12.39
N ASP A 624 2.58 -26.00 -12.46
CA ASP A 624 3.33 -26.47 -11.28
C ASP A 624 3.94 -25.33 -10.44
N ASN A 625 3.89 -24.09 -10.94
CA ASN A 625 4.49 -22.92 -10.30
C ASN A 625 3.63 -22.32 -9.18
N ILE A 626 2.36 -22.73 -9.03
CA ILE A 626 1.48 -22.22 -7.97
C ILE A 626 1.48 -23.18 -6.78
N ARG A 627 1.84 -22.66 -5.61
CA ARG A 627 1.88 -23.38 -4.33
C ARG A 627 0.92 -22.74 -3.34
N MET A 628 0.14 -23.56 -2.66
CA MET A 628 -0.78 -23.11 -1.60
C MET A 628 -0.11 -23.12 -0.23
N ASP A 629 0.89 -23.97 -0.03
CA ASP A 629 1.60 -24.12 1.24
C ASP A 629 2.85 -23.24 1.29
N VAL A 630 3.04 -22.56 2.42
CA VAL A 630 4.24 -21.75 2.68
C VAL A 630 5.39 -22.66 3.15
N PRO A 631 6.52 -22.73 2.43
CA PRO A 631 7.66 -23.53 2.84
C PRO A 631 8.20 -23.12 4.22
N GLN A 632 8.62 -24.09 5.04
CA GLN A 632 9.09 -23.85 6.41
C GLN A 632 10.24 -22.84 6.50
N TRP A 633 11.16 -22.86 5.53
CA TRP A 633 12.30 -21.93 5.50
C TRP A 633 11.87 -20.46 5.31
N LEU A 634 10.68 -20.23 4.74
CA LEU A 634 10.16 -18.89 4.46
C LEU A 634 9.39 -18.29 5.65
N HIS A 635 8.96 -19.11 6.63
CA HIS A 635 8.13 -18.65 7.77
C HIS A 635 8.71 -17.44 8.51
N ASN A 636 10.03 -17.44 8.70
CA ASN A 636 10.77 -16.38 9.41
C ASN A 636 11.36 -15.33 8.47
N GLN A 637 10.94 -15.29 7.21
CA GLN A 637 11.40 -14.34 6.19
C GLN A 637 10.24 -13.59 5.51
N LEU A 638 8.99 -13.95 5.81
CA LEU A 638 7.82 -13.21 5.33
C LEU A 638 7.80 -11.79 5.90
N ARG A 639 7.42 -10.84 5.02
CA ARG A 639 7.12 -9.44 5.32
C ARG A 639 5.80 -9.11 4.61
N TYR A 640 4.84 -8.58 5.36
CA TYR A 640 3.60 -8.08 4.80
C TYR A 640 3.89 -6.87 3.90
N PRO A 641 3.19 -6.66 2.78
CA PRO A 641 3.53 -5.61 1.84
C PRO A 641 3.28 -4.22 2.43
N VAL A 642 4.27 -3.32 2.33
CA VAL A 642 4.19 -1.96 2.87
C VAL A 642 3.07 -1.15 2.23
N GLU A 643 2.85 -1.31 0.93
CA GLU A 643 1.84 -0.58 0.16
C GLU A 643 0.43 -0.98 0.56
N LEU A 644 0.22 -2.27 0.82
CA LEU A 644 -1.07 -2.78 1.26
C LEU A 644 -1.34 -2.38 2.72
N PHE A 645 -0.33 -2.42 3.58
CA PHE A 645 -0.46 -1.94 4.96
C PHE A 645 -0.78 -0.45 5.00
N TRP A 646 -0.08 0.36 4.19
CA TRP A 646 -0.36 1.78 4.02
C TRP A 646 -1.78 2.03 3.53
N TRP A 647 -2.21 1.38 2.45
CA TRP A 647 -3.55 1.53 1.91
C TRP A 647 -4.65 1.18 2.92
N LYS A 648 -4.53 0.03 3.60
CA LYS A 648 -5.50 -0.38 4.63
C LYS A 648 -5.55 0.63 5.78
N THR A 649 -4.42 1.19 6.16
CA THR A 649 -4.37 2.24 7.20
C THR A 649 -5.05 3.54 6.73
N GLN A 650 -4.83 3.97 5.49
CA GLN A 650 -5.51 5.13 4.91
C GLN A 650 -7.03 4.95 4.85
N MET A 651 -7.51 3.75 4.58
CA MET A 651 -8.94 3.41 4.65
C MET A 651 -9.43 3.39 6.11
N TYR A 652 -8.66 2.80 7.02
CA TYR A 652 -8.97 2.75 8.45
C TYR A 652 -9.14 4.14 9.05
N ASN A 653 -8.33 5.13 8.64
CA ASN A 653 -8.42 6.53 9.11
C ASN A 653 -9.83 7.14 9.05
N PHE A 654 -10.67 6.68 8.12
CA PHE A 654 -12.05 7.15 7.96
C PHE A 654 -13.08 6.10 8.39
N TYR A 655 -12.91 4.86 7.91
CA TYR A 655 -13.95 3.83 7.96
C TYR A 655 -13.89 2.95 9.22
N HIS A 656 -13.02 3.28 10.18
CA HIS A 656 -13.13 2.75 11.54
C HIS A 656 -14.34 3.36 12.28
N VAL A 657 -14.76 4.59 11.93
CA VAL A 657 -15.94 5.25 12.50
C VAL A 657 -17.20 4.65 11.87
N THR A 658 -17.94 3.86 12.65
CA THR A 658 -19.21 3.26 12.23
C THR A 658 -20.43 4.07 12.65
N ASP A 659 -20.31 4.95 13.64
CA ASP A 659 -21.38 5.86 14.05
C ASP A 659 -21.62 6.96 13.00
N ILE A 660 -22.84 7.00 12.47
CA ILE A 660 -23.22 7.87 11.34
C ILE A 660 -23.12 9.37 11.71
N PRO A 661 -23.68 9.87 12.82
CA PRO A 661 -23.49 11.26 13.25
C PRO A 661 -22.02 11.66 13.36
N THR A 662 -21.19 10.79 13.94
CA THR A 662 -19.76 11.04 14.15
C THR A 662 -19.00 11.09 12.83
N PHE A 663 -19.32 10.18 11.91
CA PHE A 663 -18.74 10.17 10.56
C PHE A 663 -19.09 11.44 9.78
N ILE A 664 -20.36 11.84 9.75
CA ILE A 664 -20.82 13.04 9.01
C ILE A 664 -20.19 14.32 9.57
N THR A 665 -20.00 14.40 10.88
CA THR A 665 -19.38 15.56 11.54
C THR A 665 -17.84 15.52 11.51
N ALA A 666 -17.24 14.43 11.01
CA ALA A 666 -15.81 14.24 10.81
C ALA A 666 -14.95 14.49 12.07
N ARG A 667 -15.47 14.15 13.25
CA ARG A 667 -14.83 14.48 14.54
C ARG A 667 -13.76 13.49 14.99
N GLU A 668 -13.89 12.23 14.61
CA GLU A 668 -13.06 11.13 15.12
C GLU A 668 -12.17 10.48 14.05
N PHE A 669 -12.00 11.13 12.89
CA PHE A 669 -11.10 10.60 11.86
C PHE A 669 -9.64 10.68 12.31
N TYR A 670 -8.86 9.71 11.86
CA TYR A 670 -7.42 9.69 12.08
C TYR A 670 -6.66 10.23 10.87
N GLU A 671 -5.40 10.56 11.08
CA GLU A 671 -4.44 10.83 10.03
C GLU A 671 -3.07 10.27 10.40
N VAL A 672 -2.30 9.90 9.37
CA VAL A 672 -0.90 9.52 9.57
C VAL A 672 -0.08 10.79 9.79
N PRO A 673 0.79 10.86 10.82
CA PRO A 673 1.70 11.98 11.03
C PRO A 673 2.52 12.29 9.77
N ARG A 674 2.76 13.58 9.51
CA ARG A 674 3.50 13.99 8.31
C ARG A 674 4.93 13.44 8.33
N GLY A 675 5.34 12.83 7.20
CA GLY A 675 6.68 12.27 7.05
C GLY A 675 6.89 10.94 7.76
N LEU A 676 5.83 10.34 8.33
CA LEU A 676 5.89 8.99 8.90
C LEU A 676 5.48 7.95 7.85
N GLU A 677 6.37 7.01 7.59
CA GLU A 677 6.12 5.84 6.76
C GLU A 677 6.03 4.58 7.63
N PRO A 678 5.40 3.49 7.16
CA PRO A 678 5.37 2.26 7.92
C PRO A 678 6.78 1.71 8.09
N TYR A 679 7.12 1.31 9.31
CA TYR A 679 8.41 0.72 9.61
C TYR A 679 8.26 -0.67 10.23
N TYR A 680 9.20 -1.55 9.88
CA TYR A 680 9.23 -2.93 10.37
C TYR A 680 10.31 -3.13 11.42
N ILE A 681 9.91 -3.68 12.58
CA ILE A 681 10.75 -3.85 13.76
C ILE A 681 10.40 -5.14 14.51
N TYR A 682 11.32 -5.62 15.35
CA TYR A 682 10.98 -6.57 16.40
C TYR A 682 10.41 -5.81 17.58
N ALA A 683 9.18 -6.11 17.96
CA ALA A 683 8.55 -5.47 19.11
C ALA A 683 7.77 -6.49 19.93
N LYS A 684 7.39 -6.08 21.14
CA LYS A 684 6.48 -6.83 22.01
C LYS A 684 5.25 -5.98 22.33
N PRO A 685 4.27 -5.93 21.41
CA PRO A 685 3.04 -5.17 21.62
C PRO A 685 2.22 -5.69 22.81
N PRO A 686 1.29 -4.89 23.35
CA PRO A 686 0.39 -5.35 24.40
C PRO A 686 -0.40 -6.59 23.96
N ASN A 687 -0.65 -7.51 24.90
CA ASN A 687 -1.33 -8.80 24.67
C ASN A 687 -0.57 -9.81 23.80
N ILE A 688 0.68 -9.52 23.41
CA ILE A 688 1.57 -10.48 22.74
C ILE A 688 2.74 -10.77 23.70
N ASN A 689 2.87 -12.05 24.10
CA ASN A 689 3.84 -12.45 25.12
C ASN A 689 5.26 -12.67 24.57
N GLU A 690 5.39 -12.82 23.26
CA GLU A 690 6.65 -13.06 22.56
C GLU A 690 7.07 -11.82 21.77
N ILE A 691 8.35 -11.74 21.42
CA ILE A 691 8.85 -10.70 20.51
C ILE A 691 8.50 -11.13 19.10
N GLU A 692 7.79 -10.30 18.36
CA GLU A 692 7.37 -10.58 16.99
C GLU A 692 7.91 -9.56 16.00
N TYR A 693 8.10 -9.99 14.75
CA TYR A 693 8.39 -9.07 13.66
C TYR A 693 7.09 -8.41 13.18
N ILE A 694 6.97 -7.10 13.40
CA ILE A 694 5.75 -6.34 13.10
C ILE A 694 6.05 -5.14 12.20
N GLY A 695 5.09 -4.78 11.34
CA GLY A 695 5.02 -3.44 10.77
C GLY A 695 4.21 -2.56 11.71
N LEU A 696 4.63 -1.32 11.94
CA LEU A 696 3.94 -0.38 12.83
C LEU A 696 3.73 0.96 12.14
N LEU A 697 2.55 1.55 12.34
CA LEU A 697 2.23 2.91 11.92
C LEU A 697 1.39 3.63 12.98
N SER A 698 1.88 4.78 13.44
CA SER A 698 1.20 5.60 14.44
C SER A 698 0.14 6.50 13.80
N LEU A 699 -0.98 6.71 14.50
CA LEU A 699 -2.11 7.51 14.02
C LEU A 699 -2.44 8.65 14.99
N GLU A 700 -2.64 9.84 14.45
CA GLU A 700 -3.06 11.04 15.20
C GLU A 700 -4.55 11.32 14.94
N LEU A 701 -5.20 12.00 15.88
CA LEU A 701 -6.55 12.51 15.66
C LEU A 701 -6.49 13.67 14.66
N ARG A 702 -7.25 13.56 13.57
CA ARG A 702 -7.21 14.52 12.46
C ARG A 702 -7.58 15.92 12.93
N GLY A 703 -6.69 16.88 12.66
CA GLY A 703 -6.90 18.28 13.04
C GLY A 703 -6.69 18.60 14.52
N ALA A 704 -6.20 17.65 15.33
CA ALA A 704 -5.84 17.91 16.72
C ALA A 704 -4.55 18.75 16.81
N ALA A 705 -4.63 19.92 17.47
CA ALA A 705 -3.47 20.80 17.63
C ALA A 705 -2.36 20.20 18.49
N GLY A 706 -2.71 19.32 19.44
CA GLY A 706 -1.77 18.69 20.36
C GLY A 706 -0.87 17.63 19.72
N ARG A 707 -1.20 17.14 18.51
CA ARG A 707 -0.46 16.08 17.81
C ARG A 707 -0.15 14.86 18.68
N ASN A 708 -1.10 14.50 19.55
CA ASN A 708 -1.05 13.27 20.31
C ASN A 708 -1.56 12.12 19.45
N LEU A 709 -1.00 10.94 19.65
CA LEU A 709 -1.48 9.73 19.02
C LEU A 709 -2.86 9.37 19.56
N ALA A 710 -3.78 9.11 18.62
CA ALA A 710 -5.01 8.39 18.90
C ALA A 710 -4.74 6.88 19.08
N GLY A 711 -3.58 6.41 18.63
CA GLY A 711 -3.15 5.02 18.74
C GLY A 711 -2.06 4.68 17.74
N TYR A 712 -1.77 3.40 17.62
CA TYR A 712 -0.92 2.86 16.56
C TYR A 712 -1.50 1.55 16.03
N LEU A 713 -1.41 1.38 14.72
CA LEU A 713 -1.80 0.17 14.01
C LEU A 713 -0.54 -0.68 13.80
N ILE A 714 -0.65 -1.98 14.06
CA ILE A 714 0.40 -2.94 13.73
C ILE A 714 -0.11 -3.98 12.74
N VAL A 715 0.80 -4.51 11.94
CA VAL A 715 0.62 -5.72 11.14
C VAL A 715 1.63 -6.78 11.59
N ARG A 716 1.14 -7.98 11.89
CA ARG A 716 2.01 -9.11 12.24
C ARG A 716 2.61 -9.72 10.98
N ASN A 717 3.86 -10.19 11.05
CA ASN A 717 4.56 -10.85 9.94
C ASN A 717 4.98 -12.28 10.24
N ASP A 718 4.80 -12.74 11.49
CA ASP A 718 5.18 -14.08 11.91
C ASP A 718 4.10 -15.09 11.53
N TYR A 719 4.47 -16.09 10.73
CA TYR A 719 3.58 -17.16 10.31
C TYR A 719 3.10 -17.97 11.53
N PRO A 720 1.81 -18.35 11.64
CA PRO A 720 0.74 -18.22 10.63
C PRO A 720 -0.11 -16.94 10.75
N ASN A 721 0.28 -15.99 11.61
CA ASN A 721 -0.49 -14.78 11.90
C ASN A 721 -0.14 -13.60 10.96
N ASP A 722 0.63 -13.86 9.91
CA ASP A 722 1.05 -12.85 8.94
C ASP A 722 -0.17 -12.15 8.31
N GLY A 723 -0.13 -10.82 8.27
CA GLY A 723 -1.21 -9.98 7.74
C GLY A 723 -2.33 -9.66 8.73
N GLN A 724 -2.31 -10.18 9.96
CA GLN A 724 -3.25 -9.77 11.00
C GLN A 724 -2.98 -8.32 11.43
N LEU A 725 -4.02 -7.49 11.39
CA LEU A 725 -3.98 -6.08 11.78
C LEU A 725 -4.54 -5.87 13.17
N ILE A 726 -3.81 -5.13 14.02
CA ILE A 726 -4.21 -4.83 15.39
C ILE A 726 -4.08 -3.33 15.64
N PHE A 727 -5.15 -2.67 16.07
CA PHE A 727 -5.13 -1.27 16.46
C PHE A 727 -5.15 -1.10 17.98
N TYR A 728 -4.14 -0.43 18.52
CA TYR A 728 -4.08 -0.07 19.93
C TYR A 728 -4.60 1.35 20.10
N LYS A 729 -5.89 1.46 20.45
CA LYS A 729 -6.62 2.71 20.56
C LYS A 729 -6.39 3.37 21.92
N VAL A 730 -5.88 4.59 21.92
CA VAL A 730 -5.75 5.42 23.12
C VAL A 730 -7.08 6.15 23.38
N PRO A 731 -7.69 6.01 24.56
CA PRO A 731 -8.92 6.71 24.90
C PRO A 731 -8.72 8.24 24.93
N ILE A 732 -9.62 8.99 24.27
CA ILE A 732 -9.56 10.47 24.15
C ILE A 732 -9.55 11.16 25.53
N GLY A 733 -10.21 10.56 26.53
CA GLY A 733 -10.28 11.08 27.90
C GLY A 733 -9.19 10.57 28.85
N SER A 734 -8.15 9.89 28.35
CA SER A 734 -7.08 9.39 29.20
C SER A 734 -6.33 10.55 29.89
N SER A 735 -6.00 10.34 31.17
CA SER A 735 -5.17 11.29 31.94
C SER A 735 -3.72 11.35 31.43
N THR A 736 -3.26 10.27 30.79
CA THR A 736 -1.93 10.16 30.20
C THR A 736 -2.07 10.09 28.68
N GLN A 737 -1.42 11.02 28.00
CA GLN A 737 -1.45 11.12 26.54
C GLN A 737 -0.27 10.35 25.92
N LEU A 738 -0.47 9.80 24.72
CA LEU A 738 0.61 9.21 23.93
C LEU A 738 1.10 10.24 22.92
N LEU A 739 2.37 10.63 23.00
CA LEU A 739 2.95 11.65 22.13
C LEU A 739 3.16 11.12 20.71
N GLY A 740 2.83 11.95 19.72
CA GLY A 740 3.12 11.68 18.31
C GLY A 740 4.58 11.97 17.93
N PRO A 741 5.04 11.43 16.79
CA PRO A 741 6.41 11.61 16.28
C PRO A 741 6.91 13.07 16.29
N SER A 742 6.05 14.01 15.89
CA SER A 742 6.38 15.45 15.85
C SER A 742 6.59 16.03 17.25
N ALA A 743 5.72 15.68 18.21
CA ALA A 743 5.79 16.19 19.58
C ALA A 743 7.03 15.66 20.31
N VAL A 744 7.41 14.41 20.04
CA VAL A 744 8.62 13.77 20.57
C VAL A 744 9.89 14.46 20.04
N GLN A 745 9.92 14.81 18.75
CA GLN A 745 11.05 15.53 18.17
C GLN A 745 11.21 16.92 18.78
N GLU A 746 10.10 17.62 19.02
CA GLU A 746 10.10 18.91 19.71
C GLU A 746 10.56 18.78 21.17
N ALA A 747 10.13 17.71 21.86
CA ALA A 747 10.58 17.40 23.22
C ALA A 747 12.10 17.17 23.28
N LEU A 748 12.65 16.44 22.30
CA LEU A 748 14.09 16.23 22.17
C LEU A 748 14.82 17.55 21.90
N ASP A 749 14.35 18.37 20.96
CA ASP A 749 14.99 19.66 20.63
C ASP A 749 14.98 20.66 21.80
N ARG A 750 14.00 20.55 22.71
CA ARG A 750 13.90 21.38 23.93
C ARG A 750 14.73 20.86 25.11
N ASP A 751 15.24 19.64 25.05
CA ASP A 751 16.07 19.08 26.14
C ASP A 751 17.45 19.81 26.19
N PRO A 752 17.86 20.33 27.36
CA PRO A 752 19.12 21.07 27.49
C PRO A 752 20.38 20.24 27.16
N ASP A 753 20.38 18.95 27.49
CA ASP A 753 21.52 18.06 27.22
C ASP A 753 21.64 17.83 25.71
N PHE A 754 20.51 17.63 25.03
CA PHE A 754 20.49 17.49 23.58
C PHE A 754 20.84 18.79 22.86
N ALA A 755 20.36 19.95 23.30
CA ALA A 755 20.73 21.25 22.70
C ALA A 755 22.25 21.50 22.75
N THR A 756 22.89 21.09 23.84
CA THR A 756 24.34 21.12 24.00
C THR A 756 25.02 20.15 23.03
N LEU A 757 24.54 18.91 22.94
CA LEU A 757 25.05 17.89 22.01
C LEU A 757 24.92 18.33 20.54
N LYS A 758 23.77 18.91 20.16
CA LYS A 758 23.48 19.40 18.81
C LYS A 758 24.47 20.49 18.37
N THR A 759 24.85 21.36 19.31
CA THR A 759 25.89 22.38 19.11
C THR A 759 27.27 21.75 18.94
N LEU A 760 27.62 20.78 19.81
CA LEU A 760 28.90 20.07 19.75
C LEU A 760 29.08 19.30 18.42
N LEU A 761 28.02 18.64 17.95
CA LEU A 761 28.01 17.87 16.70
C LEU A 761 27.77 18.72 15.44
N ARG A 762 27.67 20.05 15.58
CA ARG A 762 27.49 21.01 14.47
C ARG A 762 26.31 20.69 13.55
N ASN A 763 25.10 20.65 14.11
CA ASN A 763 23.86 20.28 13.41
C ASN A 763 23.88 18.82 12.89
N PRO A 764 23.85 17.83 13.81
CA PRO A 764 23.77 16.42 13.47
C PRO A 764 22.47 16.10 12.72
N ARG A 765 22.49 15.00 11.95
CA ARG A 765 21.27 14.41 11.38
C ARG A 765 20.54 13.62 12.46
N ILE A 766 19.27 13.93 12.67
CA ILE A 766 18.37 13.17 13.54
C ILE A 766 17.73 12.08 12.67
N GLY A 767 17.80 10.82 13.10
CA GLY A 767 17.19 9.70 12.39
C GLY A 767 15.74 9.43 12.76
N ASP A 768 15.27 8.24 12.40
CA ASP A 768 13.91 7.77 12.67
C ASP A 768 13.53 7.85 14.16
N ASN A 769 12.29 8.20 14.44
CA ASN A 769 11.68 8.14 15.76
C ASN A 769 10.78 6.92 15.91
N ILE A 770 11.40 5.80 16.29
CA ILE A 770 10.74 4.50 16.34
C ILE A 770 10.13 4.27 17.73
N LEU A 771 8.84 3.95 17.78
CA LEU A 771 8.12 3.66 19.01
C LEU A 771 8.34 2.20 19.43
N TYR A 772 8.76 2.00 20.68
CA TYR A 772 8.84 0.69 21.33
C TYR A 772 8.12 0.70 22.67
N ARG A 773 7.60 -0.47 23.04
CA ARG A 773 7.14 -0.75 24.40
C ARG A 773 8.17 -1.63 25.11
N ILE A 774 8.77 -1.10 26.17
CA ILE A 774 9.75 -1.81 27.02
C ILE A 774 9.11 -2.04 28.38
N GLY A 775 8.63 -3.28 28.60
CA GLY A 775 7.82 -3.61 29.77
C GLY A 775 6.50 -2.83 29.79
N GLU A 776 6.41 -1.84 30.68
CA GLU A 776 5.25 -0.94 30.81
C GLU A 776 5.52 0.47 30.28
N GLN A 777 6.71 0.72 29.70
CA GLN A 777 7.11 2.04 29.21
C GLN A 777 6.97 2.13 27.69
N ASP A 778 6.23 3.11 27.21
CA ASP A 778 6.27 3.53 25.81
C ASP A 778 7.38 4.55 25.60
N VAL A 779 8.35 4.22 24.74
CA VAL A 779 9.55 5.03 24.53
C VAL A 779 9.89 5.08 23.04
N TYR A 780 10.18 6.29 22.57
CA TYR A 780 10.76 6.51 21.26
C TYR A 780 12.28 6.44 21.34
N PHE A 781 12.89 5.64 20.47
CA PHE A 781 14.33 5.63 20.28
C PHE A 781 14.69 6.42 19.03
N ILE A 782 15.53 7.43 19.20
CA ILE A 782 15.93 8.38 18.14
C ILE A 782 17.47 8.39 18.04
N PRO A 783 18.06 7.84 16.96
CA PRO A 783 19.49 7.90 16.75
C PRO A 783 19.91 9.29 16.24
N VAL A 784 21.06 9.77 16.71
CA VAL A 784 21.64 11.06 16.33
C VAL A 784 22.96 10.79 15.62
N TYR A 785 23.04 11.08 14.33
CA TYR A 785 24.23 10.81 13.53
C TYR A 785 25.15 12.03 13.42
N THR A 786 26.46 11.78 13.47
CA THR A 786 27.50 12.82 13.44
C THR A 786 27.78 13.38 12.04
N ALA A 787 27.28 12.75 10.98
CA ALA A 787 27.47 13.22 9.61
C ALA A 787 26.41 14.27 9.23
N GLY A 788 26.87 15.51 8.97
CA GLY A 788 26.08 16.54 8.32
C GLY A 788 25.91 16.31 6.81
N THR A 789 25.15 17.18 6.14
CA THR A 789 24.85 17.15 4.70
C THR A 789 26.11 17.02 3.85
N GLY A 790 26.40 15.81 3.34
CA GLY A 790 27.47 15.52 2.38
C GLY A 790 28.59 14.57 2.84
N GLY A 791 28.56 14.06 4.08
CA GLY A 791 29.55 13.07 4.56
C GLY A 791 29.24 11.63 4.09
N VAL A 792 30.27 10.90 3.64
CA VAL A 792 30.16 9.50 3.16
C VAL A 792 30.18 8.48 4.31
N VAL A 793 30.42 8.90 5.55
CA VAL A 793 30.54 8.00 6.72
C VAL A 793 29.59 8.46 7.81
N ALA A 794 28.38 7.90 7.84
CA ALA A 794 27.46 8.08 8.96
C ALA A 794 27.99 7.32 10.18
N GLN A 795 28.10 8.00 11.33
CA GLN A 795 28.37 7.36 12.62
C GLN A 795 27.33 7.81 13.63
N ILE A 796 27.00 6.94 14.57
CA ILE A 796 26.11 7.28 15.68
C ILE A 796 26.89 8.11 16.69
N GLY A 797 26.40 9.32 16.95
CA GLY A 797 26.91 10.19 18.01
C GLY A 797 26.32 9.80 19.36
N LYS A 798 24.99 9.78 19.45
CA LYS A 798 24.21 9.37 20.64
C LYS A 798 22.86 8.79 20.22
N ILE A 799 22.23 8.08 21.13
CA ILE A 799 20.85 7.63 21.02
C ILE A 799 20.04 8.35 22.09
N ALA A 800 18.90 8.90 21.69
CA ALA A 800 17.92 9.48 22.61
C ALA A 800 16.78 8.48 22.86
N ALA A 801 16.43 8.30 24.13
CA ALA A 801 15.23 7.59 24.56
C ALA A 801 14.26 8.63 25.12
N VAL A 802 13.16 8.88 24.42
CA VAL A 802 12.16 9.88 24.78
C VAL A 802 10.88 9.19 25.22
N GLY A 803 10.41 9.47 26.43
CA GLY A 803 9.15 8.92 26.92
C GLY A 803 7.98 9.35 26.04
N ALA A 804 7.18 8.38 25.57
CA ALA A 804 6.00 8.65 24.78
C ALA A 804 4.78 9.00 25.64
N ALA A 805 4.75 8.56 26.89
CA ALA A 805 3.69 8.89 27.85
C ALA A 805 3.88 10.31 28.40
N PHE A 806 2.85 11.15 28.28
CA PHE A 806 2.88 12.55 28.68
C PHE A 806 1.80 12.88 29.71
N THR A 807 2.25 13.43 30.85
CA THR A 807 1.42 13.91 31.97
C THR A 807 1.67 15.39 32.29
N GLY A 808 2.34 16.13 31.39
CA GLY A 808 2.67 17.55 31.56
C GLY A 808 4.17 17.87 31.49
N ALA A 809 5.05 16.87 31.52
CA ALA A 809 6.49 17.03 31.41
C ALA A 809 7.10 16.01 30.43
N TYR A 810 8.24 16.39 29.84
CA TYR A 810 8.99 15.55 28.90
C TYR A 810 10.20 14.93 29.60
N TYR A 811 10.48 13.66 29.27
CA TYR A 811 11.60 12.91 29.82
C TYR A 811 12.45 12.37 28.68
N VAL A 812 13.71 12.82 28.59
CA VAL A 812 14.63 12.50 27.51
C VAL A 812 15.94 11.95 28.08
N GLY A 813 16.23 10.67 27.86
CA GLY A 813 17.52 10.07 28.19
C GLY A 813 18.47 10.06 27.00
N LEU A 814 19.75 10.37 27.20
CA LEU A 814 20.78 10.27 26.16
C LEU A 814 21.82 9.20 26.57
N GLY A 815 22.24 8.37 25.61
CA GLY A 815 23.23 7.30 25.83
C GLY A 815 24.01 6.95 24.57
N ASN A 816 25.08 6.16 24.69
CA ASN A 816 25.77 5.60 23.53
C ASN A 816 25.10 4.34 23.00
N THR A 817 24.36 3.64 23.86
CA THR A 817 23.60 2.43 23.54
C THR A 817 22.12 2.64 23.88
N PRO A 818 21.19 1.86 23.29
CA PRO A 818 19.77 1.93 23.66
C PRO A 818 19.55 1.69 25.16
N VAL A 819 20.33 0.78 25.73
CA VAL A 819 20.31 0.44 27.17
C VAL A 819 20.72 1.64 28.02
N GLU A 820 21.81 2.33 27.68
CA GLU A 820 22.25 3.53 28.40
C GLU A 820 21.24 4.67 28.28
N ALA A 821 20.71 4.89 27.07
CA ALA A 821 19.71 5.94 26.82
C ALA A 821 18.43 5.67 27.63
N PHE A 822 17.97 4.41 27.64
CA PHE A 822 16.82 3.98 28.42
C PHE A 822 17.05 4.12 29.93
N ASN A 823 18.23 3.76 30.43
CA ASN A 823 18.60 3.97 31.84
C ASN A 823 18.60 5.45 32.21
N ALA A 824 19.14 6.33 31.35
CA ALA A 824 19.14 7.77 31.56
C ALA A 824 17.71 8.35 31.57
N TYR A 825 16.85 7.83 30.68
CA TYR A 825 15.42 8.16 30.66
C TYR A 825 14.74 7.76 31.96
N LEU A 826 14.92 6.51 32.40
CA LEU A 826 14.37 6.01 33.66
C LEU A 826 14.90 6.79 34.86
N ALA A 827 16.17 7.23 34.85
CA ALA A 827 16.74 8.03 35.93
C ALA A 827 16.10 9.43 36.01
N LYS A 828 15.83 10.09 34.87
CA LYS A 828 15.08 11.35 34.83
C LYS A 828 13.63 11.16 35.28
N LEU A 829 13.01 10.04 34.92
CA LEU A 829 11.65 9.69 35.32
C LEU A 829 11.58 9.30 36.81
N ALA A 830 12.62 8.69 37.37
CA ALA A 830 12.72 8.37 38.78
C ALA A 830 12.74 9.61 39.70
N GLY A 831 13.04 10.80 39.15
CA GLY A 831 12.81 12.08 39.85
C GLY A 831 11.33 12.36 40.17
N LEU A 832 10.40 11.62 39.55
CA LEU A 832 8.97 11.57 39.90
C LEU A 832 8.59 10.45 40.87
N ALA A 833 9.53 9.60 41.27
CA ALA A 833 9.29 8.68 42.37
C ALA A 833 9.21 9.51 43.66
N GLN A 834 8.08 10.19 43.87
CA GLN A 834 7.68 10.53 45.23
C GLN A 834 7.71 9.24 46.02
N ASP A 835 8.33 9.32 47.18
CA ASP A 835 8.43 8.31 48.23
C ASP A 835 7.11 7.56 48.43
N GLN A 836 6.82 6.59 47.56
CA GLN A 836 5.77 5.63 47.82
C GLN A 836 6.38 4.58 48.74
N VAL A 837 6.12 4.87 50.02
CA VAL A 837 6.30 4.06 51.22
C VAL A 837 7.66 4.18 51.87
N GLY A 838 7.92 5.36 52.42
CA GLY A 838 8.84 5.56 53.54
C GLY A 838 8.41 6.77 54.33
N VAL A 839 7.63 6.59 55.40
CA VAL A 839 7.43 7.66 56.38
C VAL A 839 8.81 8.10 56.84
N ASP A 840 9.13 9.40 56.70
CA ASP A 840 10.43 9.96 57.09
C ASP A 840 10.80 9.45 58.49
N ARG A 841 12.07 9.05 58.68
CA ARG A 841 12.63 8.54 59.94
C ARG A 841 12.24 9.44 61.12
N SER A 842 12.21 10.76 60.92
CA SER A 842 11.76 11.72 61.94
C SER A 842 10.30 11.52 62.35
N THR A 843 9.43 11.23 61.38
CA THR A 843 8.00 10.99 61.58
C THR A 843 7.75 9.60 62.20
N LYS A 844 8.53 8.58 61.82
CA LYS A 844 8.51 7.26 62.47
C LYS A 844 8.86 7.35 63.96
N ILE A 845 9.90 8.11 64.30
CA ILE A 845 10.30 8.35 65.70
C ILE A 845 9.21 9.13 66.44
N ASN A 846 8.65 10.18 65.84
CA ASN A 846 7.57 10.95 66.47
C ASN A 846 6.31 10.12 66.72
N ASN A 847 5.97 9.20 65.81
CA ASN A 847 4.85 8.28 66.01
C ASN A 847 5.10 7.32 67.18
N LEU A 848 6.32 6.80 67.32
CA LEU A 848 6.71 5.97 68.48
C LEU A 848 6.64 6.75 69.79
N LEU A 849 7.14 7.99 69.81
CA LEU A 849 7.09 8.87 70.98
C LEU A 849 5.65 9.17 71.42
N LYS A 850 4.75 9.41 70.46
CA LYS A 850 3.31 9.62 70.74
C LYS A 850 2.67 8.42 71.43
N VAL A 851 3.05 7.18 71.10
CA VAL A 851 2.50 5.98 71.78
C VAL A 851 2.82 5.99 73.29
N PHE A 852 4.02 6.45 73.67
CA PHE A 852 4.39 6.60 75.08
C PHE A 852 3.64 7.77 75.75
N GLU A 853 3.51 8.92 75.06
CA GLU A 853 2.79 10.09 75.57
C GLU A 853 1.29 9.81 75.78
N GLU A 854 0.62 9.17 74.82
CA GLU A 854 -0.79 8.76 74.91
C GLU A 854 -1.03 7.79 76.09
N ASN A 855 0.00 7.03 76.48
CA ASN A 855 -0.05 6.11 77.61
C ASN A 855 0.37 6.74 78.96
N GLY A 856 0.63 8.06 79.00
CA GLY A 856 1.00 8.81 80.20
C GLY A 856 2.43 8.61 80.67
N VAL A 857 3.34 8.17 79.77
CA VAL A 857 4.75 7.89 80.07
C VAL A 857 5.64 8.95 79.44
N VAL A 858 6.52 9.57 80.23
CA VAL A 858 7.45 10.59 79.73
C VAL A 858 8.73 9.94 79.22
N VAL A 859 9.05 10.16 77.95
CA VAL A 859 10.31 9.68 77.35
C VAL A 859 11.41 10.72 77.57
N VAL A 860 12.55 10.30 78.12
CA VAL A 860 13.72 11.17 78.38
C VAL A 860 14.96 10.67 77.65
N LYS A 861 15.84 11.58 77.23
CA LYS A 861 17.12 11.25 76.57
C LYS A 861 18.29 11.52 77.53
N PRO A 862 18.86 10.50 78.20
CA PRO A 862 20.00 10.68 79.09
C PRO A 862 21.30 10.95 78.31
N SER A 863 22.26 11.65 78.92
CA SER A 863 23.58 11.91 78.32
C SER A 863 24.50 10.68 78.32
N SER A 864 24.31 9.74 79.25
CA SER A 864 24.95 8.42 79.26
C SER A 864 24.10 7.42 80.06
N ILE A 865 24.22 6.12 79.74
CA ILE A 865 23.51 5.02 80.40
C ILE A 865 24.55 4.00 80.86
N ASN A 866 24.63 3.73 82.16
CA ASN A 866 25.48 2.67 82.72
C ASN A 866 24.75 2.00 83.88
N ILE A 867 24.09 0.87 83.59
CA ILE A 867 23.24 0.14 84.54
C ILE A 867 23.83 -1.28 84.71
N PRO A 868 23.95 -1.81 85.95
CA PRO A 868 24.67 -3.07 86.21
C PRO A 868 24.07 -4.29 85.50
N LEU A 869 22.76 -4.31 85.27
CA LEU A 869 22.05 -5.39 84.59
C LEU A 869 21.17 -4.82 83.48
N THR A 870 21.27 -5.38 82.28
CA THR A 870 20.49 -4.96 81.11
C THR A 870 19.83 -6.18 80.45
N PHE A 871 18.54 -6.07 80.18
CA PHE A 871 17.71 -7.12 79.60
C PHE A 871 16.96 -6.57 78.39
N LYS A 872 17.05 -7.29 77.27
CA LYS A 872 16.36 -6.93 76.03
C LYS A 872 15.05 -7.70 75.96
N GLU A 873 13.94 -6.98 76.06
CA GLU A 873 12.59 -7.53 76.12
C GLU A 873 12.00 -7.84 74.74
N GLY A 874 12.52 -7.20 73.68
CA GLY A 874 12.04 -7.43 72.32
C GLY A 874 12.80 -6.65 71.26
N GLU A 875 12.70 -7.12 70.02
CA GLU A 875 13.25 -6.46 68.84
C GLU A 875 12.20 -6.45 67.72
N PHE A 876 11.95 -5.27 67.15
CA PHE A 876 10.92 -5.05 66.15
C PHE A 876 11.47 -4.25 64.98
N SER A 877 10.84 -4.33 63.82
CA SER A 877 11.23 -3.54 62.63
C SER A 877 10.06 -2.66 62.21
N TYR A 878 10.36 -1.39 61.95
CA TYR A 878 9.43 -0.37 61.50
C TYR A 878 9.97 0.29 60.23
N SER A 879 9.71 -0.35 59.10
CA SER A 879 10.16 0.10 57.77
C SER A 879 9.00 0.70 56.97
N THR A 880 7.81 0.12 57.07
CA THR A 880 6.59 0.57 56.36
C THR A 880 5.50 1.04 57.33
N GLN A 881 4.55 1.85 56.86
CA GLN A 881 3.44 2.33 57.70
C GLN A 881 2.47 1.20 58.10
N GLU A 882 2.38 0.13 57.31
CA GLU A 882 1.55 -1.05 57.62
C GLU A 882 2.08 -1.83 58.83
N GLU A 883 3.39 -1.80 59.07
CA GLU A 883 4.03 -2.44 60.24
C GLU A 883 3.79 -1.69 61.55
N PHE A 884 3.35 -0.41 61.48
CA PHE A 884 3.23 0.45 62.65
C PHE A 884 2.25 -0.08 63.69
N GLU A 885 1.10 -0.65 63.29
CA GLU A 885 0.10 -1.18 64.23
C GLU A 885 0.64 -2.37 65.05
N GLY A 886 1.46 -3.23 64.41
CA GLY A 886 2.12 -4.34 65.10
C GLY A 886 3.20 -3.87 66.08
N VAL A 887 3.99 -2.86 65.69
CA VAL A 887 4.99 -2.23 66.56
C VAL A 887 4.31 -1.50 67.71
N LYS A 888 3.22 -0.77 67.46
CA LYS A 888 2.42 -0.08 68.48
C LYS A 888 1.90 -1.04 69.54
N SER A 889 1.29 -2.16 69.14
CA SER A 889 0.81 -3.18 70.09
C SER A 889 1.95 -3.75 70.94
N SER A 890 3.13 -3.94 70.36
CA SER A 890 4.31 -4.43 71.08
C SER A 890 4.87 -3.40 72.07
N VAL A 891 4.90 -2.12 71.69
CA VAL A 891 5.29 -1.01 72.57
C VAL A 891 4.30 -0.85 73.72
N GLU A 892 2.99 -0.96 73.46
CA GLU A 892 1.96 -0.94 74.50
C GLU A 892 2.10 -2.13 75.48
N GLY A 893 2.43 -3.31 74.97
CA GLY A 893 2.75 -4.49 75.79
C GLY A 893 3.96 -4.28 76.70
N PHE A 894 5.02 -3.63 76.19
CA PHE A 894 6.18 -3.23 77.00
C PHE A 894 5.79 -2.19 78.06
N ILE A 895 4.99 -1.19 77.72
CA ILE A 895 4.50 -0.18 78.69
C ILE A 895 3.68 -0.86 79.79
N ALA A 896 2.80 -1.81 79.45
CA ALA A 896 1.99 -2.51 80.44
C ALA A 896 2.85 -3.37 81.40
N SER A 897 3.78 -4.16 80.84
CA SER A 897 4.54 -5.16 81.59
C SER A 897 5.74 -4.60 82.34
N GLN A 898 6.45 -3.62 81.78
CA GLN A 898 7.72 -3.13 82.34
C GLN A 898 7.61 -1.74 82.97
N VAL A 899 6.65 -0.91 82.53
CA VAL A 899 6.50 0.47 83.01
C VAL A 899 5.37 0.57 84.05
N LYS A 900 4.13 0.22 83.66
CA LYS A 900 2.94 0.33 84.52
C LYS A 900 2.93 -0.69 85.66
N ALA A 901 3.33 -1.94 85.41
CA ALA A 901 3.41 -2.98 86.45
C ALA A 901 4.35 -2.60 87.62
N TYR A 902 5.31 -1.70 87.38
CA TYR A 902 6.30 -1.24 88.37
C TYR A 902 6.12 0.24 88.75
N ASN A 903 4.97 0.85 88.43
CA ASN A 903 4.64 2.26 88.73
C ASN A 903 5.70 3.28 88.24
N LEU A 904 6.33 3.01 87.11
CA LEU A 904 7.29 3.93 86.49
C LEU A 904 6.55 4.96 85.63
N SER A 905 6.96 6.23 85.73
CA SER A 905 6.42 7.33 84.92
C SER A 905 7.36 7.81 83.81
N ARG A 906 8.57 7.23 83.75
CA ARG A 906 9.65 7.66 82.85
C ARG A 906 10.30 6.48 82.15
N VAL A 907 10.58 6.65 80.86
CA VAL A 907 11.31 5.70 80.02
C VAL A 907 12.49 6.43 79.40
N ILE A 908 13.66 5.81 79.39
CA ILE A 908 14.85 6.36 78.74
C ILE A 908 14.89 5.93 77.27
N SER A 909 15.31 6.82 76.39
CA SER A 909 15.48 6.52 74.97
C SER A 909 16.88 6.88 74.49
N TRP A 910 17.46 6.04 73.65
CA TRP A 910 18.77 6.26 73.04
C TRP A 910 18.83 5.64 71.64
N GLU A 911 19.70 6.19 70.81
CA GLU A 911 19.86 5.79 69.42
C GLU A 911 21.20 5.06 69.26
N GLU A 912 21.16 3.89 68.61
CA GLU A 912 22.35 3.12 68.21
C GLU A 912 22.24 2.81 66.71
N GLN A 913 23.00 3.53 65.88
CA GLN A 913 22.95 3.40 64.42
C GLN A 913 21.51 3.60 63.87
N ASP A 914 20.93 2.56 63.28
CA ASP A 914 19.57 2.54 62.71
C ASP A 914 18.48 2.07 63.72
N ASN A 915 18.87 1.87 64.97
CA ASN A 915 18.00 1.37 66.03
C ASN A 915 17.61 2.49 67.01
N MET A 916 16.32 2.55 67.33
CA MET A 916 15.79 3.34 68.44
C MET A 916 15.49 2.41 69.60
N ASN A 917 16.13 2.64 70.74
CA ASN A 917 15.94 1.85 71.96
C ASN A 917 15.09 2.62 72.98
N PHE A 918 14.18 1.93 73.66
CA PHE A 918 13.38 2.47 74.76
C PHE A 918 13.47 1.54 75.96
N GLY A 919 13.91 2.06 77.11
CA GLY A 919 14.18 1.28 78.30
C GLY A 919 13.53 1.82 79.58
N ALA A 920 13.08 0.91 80.43
CA ALA A 920 12.57 1.19 81.76
C ALA A 920 13.60 0.73 82.80
N VAL A 921 13.92 1.59 83.76
CA VAL A 921 14.86 1.27 84.84
C VAL A 921 14.06 0.96 86.09
N ARG A 922 14.23 -0.24 86.63
CA ARG A 922 13.60 -0.67 87.89
C ARG A 922 14.65 -1.19 88.85
N VAL A 923 14.29 -1.27 90.13
CA VAL A 923 15.13 -1.87 91.16
C VAL A 923 14.48 -3.17 91.59
N VAL A 924 15.17 -4.29 91.39
CA VAL A 924 14.75 -5.63 91.84
C VAL A 924 15.82 -6.15 92.80
N ASP A 925 15.42 -6.57 93.99
CA ASP A 925 16.31 -7.07 95.04
C ASP A 925 17.53 -6.18 95.35
N GLY A 926 17.35 -4.85 95.22
CA GLY A 926 18.40 -3.85 95.50
C GLY A 926 19.36 -3.57 94.34
N VAL A 927 19.18 -4.20 93.19
CA VAL A 927 19.99 -3.97 91.97
C VAL A 927 19.15 -3.24 90.92
N ALA A 928 19.75 -2.24 90.27
CA ALA A 928 19.12 -1.54 89.15
C ALA A 928 19.22 -2.39 87.87
N GLU A 929 18.06 -2.67 87.28
CA GLU A 929 17.89 -3.42 86.04
C GLU A 929 17.31 -2.51 84.95
N LEU A 930 17.90 -2.53 83.75
CA LEU A 930 17.38 -1.88 82.56
C LEU A 930 16.68 -2.91 81.67
N HIS A 931 15.37 -2.77 81.50
CA HIS A 931 14.60 -3.59 80.56
C HIS A 931 14.27 -2.73 79.34
N TYR A 932 14.69 -3.12 78.14
CA TYR A 932 14.51 -2.30 76.95
C TYR A 932 14.05 -3.07 75.72
N ILE A 933 13.36 -2.36 74.83
CA ILE A 933 12.99 -2.82 73.50
C ILE A 933 13.80 -2.08 72.44
N THR A 934 14.09 -2.76 71.34
CA THR A 934 14.76 -2.19 70.17
C THR A 934 13.79 -2.12 69.00
N VAL A 935 13.66 -0.94 68.39
CA VAL A 935 12.93 -0.76 67.14
C VAL A 935 13.92 -0.39 66.05
N LYS A 936 14.11 -1.29 65.08
CA LYS A 936 14.88 -1.02 63.86
C LYS A 936 14.07 -0.11 62.97
N ILE A 937 14.56 1.10 62.72
CA ILE A 937 13.86 2.07 61.88
C ILE A 937 14.47 1.99 60.49
N GLY A 938 13.72 1.46 59.52
CA GLY A 938 14.15 1.43 58.12
C GLY A 938 14.22 2.85 57.56
N ASN A 939 15.29 3.16 56.82
CA ASN A 939 15.47 4.44 56.12
C ASN A 939 14.37 4.69 55.10
#